data_AF-A0A6G0UKE6-F1
#
_entry.id   AF-A0A6G0UKE6-F1
#
_cell.length_a   1.000
_cell.length_b   1.000
_cell.length_c   1.000
_cell.angle_alpha   90.00
_cell.angle_beta   90.00
_cell.angle_gamma   90.00
#
_symmetry.space_group_name_H-M   'P 1'
#
loop_
_entity.id
_entity.type
_entity.pdbx_description
1 polymer ?
#
loop_
_entity_poly.entity_id
_entity_poly.type
_entity_poly.pdbx_seq_one_letter_code
_entity_poly.pdbx_strand_id
1 'polypeptide(L)'
;MTEEKEVETREKPPAKYGLNSWRFRMSILMLFALFTRTSLRVDMSMAAVCMVNTSYSEEVVSYPDSTETDSQCSYLAQENTSDSGYNGDLPWTQAQVNRLFSASFYGVLTSVWISGYFSDKFDAKNAILIAMINSVIVTLLTPTLAEKSVWAVFGARYIMGLGDGFIVPAIFSIASRWFPHSELASFAALYTSGEQLGVLLTMPISSFLCASETLRWPSIFYFFGALGSIFVILWFFFATSSPEQNKYISEPERIYLRESIGKYHKKKSGENGYKLVLTSRAYWAATTAQLSFAFSVVLMQVYLPLFLKQILKVSLKTNGLFALLPFLMQIVSKNVNGNIGDFLKKKGMLTNTQAAKLFQVLGNIGTGSCFLILALFIDCDTVFLATIVLAIYGCFVSCGVLGFYTALLSIAPRFSATVSALSVFVGSLTHANVPTIVGFLNENGTRAEWRKIWFTAAFLHCLAAIVFGILGSADVQEWAKVAPEVDKEEKIKLKDISDETDAVGTSMRIHRERILYPEIAETDCSFVKILNATAKVDNFDSKNTETWQQMYQLNDQYFHPDVSNPVIFLYISGESEAEIQYACWSNFTHMKWAQKHNALVVQLEHRFFGNSYPKWTDKGLADMSLETLSLLSPQQAVEDLANFIRTFQYDGKPLNNARWVAIGGSYPGAVCAWFRAKYPDLTVGAVCSSAPVWPKVDFYEFAEVIEFAINDWDPRCADNIRAGFTEIRQLTYTDKGHGILNELFNITPALDPQTSSDFDFDVTNFLNVLFQGFHRVVEYTFDGRNNLTVNGYGVNSLCDIINQPLNLNEPNVTRIRNAYFWIMLSEYGDDSKSTNNSYSKMMEGFQQTAFDVTVNDDRNNAAARGWMWLCCGVALGWLETTDNGNSIFNRIVPLSYYMKQCNDTFGPEIDTAYVTNKTAQTVAYFGVPWNYTAANIVLPNGGYDPWHALGTYVNNTERHQLSVLIPKAGHCSDMYPKWKDEPAALASVRAVIEAEVDYFIDVDISNELVDGVIFIDGAYFRNILSLK
;
A
#
# COMPACT_ATOMS: atom_id res chain seq x y z
N MET A 1 47.21 -19.07 -5.96
CA MET A 1 46.92 -19.28 -7.41
C MET A 1 45.74 -20.23 -7.47
N THR A 2 44.77 -19.98 -8.35
CA THR A 2 43.50 -20.74 -8.49
C THR A 2 42.74 -20.98 -7.20
N GLU A 3 41.99 -19.98 -6.76
CA GLU A 3 40.60 -20.20 -6.32
C GLU A 3 39.81 -18.92 -6.63
N GLU A 4 39.13 -18.93 -7.78
CA GLU A 4 38.32 -17.83 -8.32
C GLU A 4 37.24 -18.44 -9.21
N LYS A 5 35.99 -17.95 -9.11
CA LYS A 5 34.77 -18.37 -9.84
C LYS A 5 34.08 -19.65 -9.37
N GLU A 6 33.09 -19.46 -8.49
CA GLU A 6 31.71 -19.71 -8.92
C GLU A 6 30.92 -18.40 -8.86
N VAL A 7 30.91 -17.66 -9.98
CA VAL A 7 29.95 -16.57 -10.18
C VAL A 7 28.74 -17.20 -10.86
N GLU A 8 27.65 -17.38 -10.12
CA GLU A 8 26.42 -17.94 -10.66
C GLU A 8 25.88 -17.01 -11.78
N THR A 9 25.95 -17.47 -13.02
CA THR A 9 25.59 -16.66 -14.18
C THR A 9 24.08 -16.57 -14.34
N ARG A 10 23.44 -15.61 -13.63
CA ARG A 10 22.04 -15.24 -13.85
C ARG A 10 21.79 -15.02 -15.35
N GLU A 11 21.02 -15.91 -15.97
CA GLU A 11 20.65 -15.79 -17.38
C GLU A 11 19.89 -14.49 -17.63
N LYS A 12 20.16 -13.83 -18.76
CA LYS A 12 19.48 -12.58 -19.12
C LYS A 12 18.04 -12.87 -19.58
N PRO A 13 17.04 -12.10 -19.12
CA PRO A 13 15.65 -12.29 -19.55
C PRO A 13 15.50 -12.11 -21.07
N PRO A 14 14.55 -12.81 -21.72
CA PRO A 14 14.31 -12.71 -23.15
C PRO A 14 14.10 -11.27 -23.62
N ALA A 15 14.65 -10.89 -24.78
CA ALA A 15 14.54 -9.54 -25.32
C ALA A 15 13.08 -9.08 -25.47
N LYS A 16 12.80 -7.78 -25.27
CA LYS A 16 11.44 -7.18 -25.22
C LYS A 16 10.52 -7.57 -26.37
N TYR A 17 11.06 -7.74 -27.58
CA TYR A 17 10.35 -8.14 -28.80
C TYR A 17 10.82 -9.49 -29.36
N GLY A 18 11.48 -10.30 -28.54
CA GLY A 18 11.91 -11.65 -28.92
C GLY A 18 10.74 -12.62 -28.92
N LEU A 19 10.68 -13.50 -29.93
CA LEU A 19 9.63 -14.53 -30.04
C LEU A 19 9.58 -15.52 -28.86
N ASN A 20 10.65 -15.58 -28.05
CA ASN A 20 10.74 -16.40 -26.83
C ASN A 20 10.22 -15.67 -25.57
N SER A 21 9.92 -14.37 -25.65
CA SER A 21 9.43 -13.56 -24.52
C SER A 21 7.92 -13.67 -24.38
N TRP A 22 7.44 -14.21 -23.27
CA TRP A 22 6.00 -14.36 -23.00
C TRP A 22 5.27 -13.05 -22.74
N ARG A 23 5.93 -12.00 -22.22
CA ARG A 23 5.33 -10.65 -22.20
C ARG A 23 4.98 -10.18 -23.63
N PHE A 24 5.85 -10.43 -24.61
CA PHE A 24 5.58 -10.09 -26.00
C PHE A 24 4.43 -10.93 -26.57
N ARG A 25 4.43 -12.26 -26.36
CA ARG A 25 3.32 -13.15 -26.76
C ARG A 25 1.98 -12.72 -26.16
N MET A 26 1.94 -12.38 -24.87
CA MET A 26 0.74 -11.90 -24.20
C MET A 26 0.27 -10.54 -24.74
N SER A 27 1.19 -9.62 -25.05
CA SER A 27 0.85 -8.35 -25.72
C SER A 27 0.23 -8.57 -27.11
N ILE A 28 0.71 -9.56 -27.88
CA ILE A 28 0.13 -9.95 -29.17
C ILE A 28 -1.24 -10.63 -29.00
N LEU A 29 -1.44 -11.47 -27.97
CA LEU A 29 -2.76 -12.02 -27.66
C LEU A 29 -3.76 -10.92 -27.28
N MET A 30 -3.35 -9.94 -26.47
CA MET A 30 -4.17 -8.78 -26.12
C MET A 30 -4.45 -7.86 -27.32
N LEU A 31 -3.50 -7.76 -28.28
CA LEU A 31 -3.70 -7.10 -29.56
C LEU A 31 -4.83 -7.78 -30.34
N PHE A 32 -4.76 -9.09 -30.54
CA PHE A 32 -5.80 -9.81 -31.27
C PHE A 32 -7.15 -9.84 -30.53
N ALA A 33 -7.18 -9.80 -29.20
CA ALA A 33 -8.42 -9.63 -28.44
C ALA A 33 -9.12 -8.29 -28.73
N LEU A 34 -8.36 -7.18 -28.74
CA LEU A 34 -8.89 -5.85 -29.08
C LEU A 34 -9.22 -5.69 -30.57
N PHE A 35 -8.48 -6.36 -31.44
CA PHE A 35 -8.81 -6.51 -32.85
C PHE A 35 -10.19 -7.17 -33.02
N THR A 36 -10.36 -8.40 -32.52
CA THR A 36 -11.60 -9.16 -32.68
C THR A 36 -12.79 -8.42 -32.08
N ARG A 37 -12.64 -7.85 -30.87
CA ARG A 37 -13.64 -6.96 -30.25
C ARG A 37 -14.07 -5.82 -31.18
N THR A 38 -13.10 -5.14 -31.80
CA THR A 38 -13.39 -3.96 -32.63
C THR A 38 -14.01 -4.36 -33.96
N SER A 39 -13.53 -5.44 -34.59
CA SER A 39 -14.09 -5.95 -35.84
C SER A 39 -15.55 -6.40 -35.68
N LEU A 40 -15.87 -7.16 -34.63
CA LEU A 40 -17.25 -7.58 -34.27
C LEU A 40 -18.17 -6.42 -33.86
N ARG A 41 -17.63 -5.21 -33.64
CA ARG A 41 -18.41 -4.00 -33.31
C ARG A 41 -18.59 -3.08 -34.51
N VAL A 42 -17.58 -2.99 -35.37
CA VAL A 42 -17.51 -2.07 -36.53
C VAL A 42 -18.03 -2.72 -37.81
N ASP A 43 -18.23 -4.04 -37.83
CA ASP A 43 -18.95 -4.78 -38.88
C ASP A 43 -20.26 -4.06 -39.31
N MET A 44 -21.11 -3.70 -38.36
CA MET A 44 -22.37 -2.99 -38.56
C MET A 44 -22.19 -1.56 -39.09
N SER A 45 -21.08 -0.88 -38.78
CA SER A 45 -20.82 0.49 -39.28
C SER A 45 -20.66 0.50 -40.81
N MET A 46 -20.03 -0.53 -41.37
CA MET A 46 -19.95 -0.71 -42.83
C MET A 46 -21.18 -1.43 -43.39
N ALA A 47 -21.67 -2.47 -42.71
CA ALA A 47 -22.83 -3.24 -43.19
C ALA A 47 -24.11 -2.39 -43.26
N ALA A 48 -24.36 -1.47 -42.32
CA ALA A 48 -25.52 -0.56 -42.36
C ALA A 48 -25.60 0.25 -43.66
N VAL A 49 -24.45 0.66 -44.21
CA VAL A 49 -24.33 1.40 -45.47
C VAL A 49 -24.70 0.54 -46.70
N CYS A 50 -24.70 -0.78 -46.55
CA CYS A 50 -25.08 -1.77 -47.56
C CYS A 50 -26.41 -2.50 -47.29
N MET A 51 -26.97 -2.37 -46.07
CA MET A 51 -28.17 -3.10 -45.62
C MET A 51 -29.46 -2.31 -45.82
N VAL A 52 -29.39 -0.99 -45.74
CA VAL A 52 -30.56 -0.11 -45.68
C VAL A 52 -30.95 0.37 -47.08
N ASN A 53 -32.25 0.33 -47.38
CA ASN A 53 -32.80 0.89 -48.61
C ASN A 53 -32.74 2.43 -48.55
N THR A 54 -31.95 3.03 -49.43
CA THR A 54 -31.76 4.49 -49.50
C THR A 54 -33.05 5.24 -49.83
N SER A 55 -33.85 4.76 -50.78
CA SER A 55 -35.12 5.39 -51.20
C SER A 55 -36.17 5.44 -50.08
N TYR A 56 -36.15 4.48 -49.15
CA TYR A 56 -37.05 4.49 -47.97
C TYR A 56 -36.78 5.67 -47.02
N SER A 57 -35.61 6.30 -47.12
CA SER A 57 -35.26 7.51 -46.35
C SER A 57 -35.98 8.76 -46.89
N GLU A 58 -36.27 8.79 -48.19
CA GLU A 58 -36.71 9.98 -48.92
C GLU A 58 -38.25 10.14 -48.86
N GLU A 59 -39.01 9.04 -48.80
CA GLU A 59 -40.48 9.06 -48.67
C GLU A 59 -41.00 9.69 -47.37
N VAL A 60 -40.16 9.86 -46.34
CA VAL A 60 -40.58 10.28 -44.99
C VAL A 60 -40.45 11.80 -44.76
N VAL A 61 -39.76 12.55 -45.64
CA VAL A 61 -39.52 14.00 -45.44
C VAL A 61 -39.87 14.83 -46.68
N SER A 62 -41.08 15.39 -46.68
CA SER A 62 -41.50 16.38 -47.67
C SER A 62 -40.87 17.75 -47.40
N TYR A 63 -39.76 18.07 -48.05
CA TYR A 63 -39.17 19.41 -48.01
C TYR A 63 -39.97 20.41 -48.86
N PRO A 64 -40.19 21.65 -48.36
CA PRO A 64 -40.47 22.80 -49.21
C PRO A 64 -39.21 23.19 -49.99
N ASP A 65 -39.36 23.73 -51.21
CA ASP A 65 -38.24 24.27 -51.99
C ASP A 65 -37.49 25.38 -51.21
N SER A 66 -36.20 25.15 -50.94
CA SER A 66 -35.28 26.16 -50.39
C SER A 66 -34.01 26.26 -51.25
N THR A 67 -33.87 27.38 -51.97
CA THR A 67 -32.91 27.55 -53.06
C THR A 67 -31.49 27.94 -52.61
N GLU A 68 -30.78 27.02 -51.95
CA GLU A 68 -29.32 27.12 -51.75
C GLU A 68 -28.59 25.87 -52.27
N THR A 69 -28.57 25.70 -53.59
CA THR A 69 -27.67 24.74 -54.25
C THR A 69 -26.24 25.26 -54.24
N ASP A 70 -25.40 24.74 -53.34
CA ASP A 70 -23.95 24.99 -53.32
C ASP A 70 -23.32 24.45 -54.62
N SER A 71 -23.11 25.35 -55.58
CA SER A 71 -22.90 25.02 -56.99
C SER A 71 -21.49 24.52 -57.33
N GLN A 72 -20.55 24.61 -56.38
CA GLN A 72 -19.15 24.24 -56.60
C GLN A 72 -18.96 22.72 -56.76
N CYS A 73 -19.65 21.89 -55.97
CA CYS A 73 -19.43 20.43 -55.93
C CYS A 73 -20.13 19.64 -57.05
N SER A 74 -20.24 20.20 -58.26
CA SER A 74 -21.04 19.64 -59.37
C SER A 74 -20.30 18.61 -60.23
N TYR A 75 -18.97 18.61 -60.27
CA TYR A 75 -18.17 17.82 -61.22
C TYR A 75 -18.04 16.30 -60.92
N LEU A 76 -18.49 15.83 -59.76
CA LEU A 76 -18.47 14.39 -59.39
C LEU A 76 -19.87 13.76 -59.35
N ALA A 77 -20.92 14.49 -59.74
CA ALA A 77 -22.32 14.04 -59.65
C ALA A 77 -22.84 13.26 -60.89
N GLN A 78 -21.95 12.81 -61.78
CA GLN A 78 -22.31 12.17 -63.07
C GLN A 78 -21.97 10.68 -63.20
N GLU A 79 -21.62 9.99 -62.10
CA GLU A 79 -21.82 8.52 -62.04
C GLU A 79 -23.27 8.25 -61.59
N ASN A 80 -24.02 7.49 -62.39
CA ASN A 80 -25.45 7.23 -62.13
C ASN A 80 -25.64 6.56 -60.76
N THR A 81 -26.56 7.09 -59.95
CA THR A 81 -26.82 6.59 -58.59
C THR A 81 -27.17 5.10 -58.54
N SER A 82 -27.74 4.55 -59.61
CA SER A 82 -28.03 3.13 -59.81
C SER A 82 -26.80 2.21 -59.80
N ASP A 83 -25.62 2.71 -60.15
CA ASP A 83 -24.36 1.94 -60.30
C ASP A 83 -23.43 2.10 -59.07
N SER A 84 -23.89 2.81 -58.04
CA SER A 84 -23.08 3.21 -56.88
C SER A 84 -22.91 2.13 -55.80
N GLY A 85 -23.56 0.98 -55.94
CA GLY A 85 -23.47 -0.17 -55.02
C GLY A 85 -24.24 -0.04 -53.70
N TYR A 86 -24.94 1.07 -53.44
CA TYR A 86 -25.62 1.35 -52.16
C TYR A 86 -27.09 0.86 -52.10
N ASN A 87 -27.41 -0.31 -52.68
CA ASN A 87 -28.77 -0.84 -52.74
C ASN A 87 -29.01 -1.92 -51.67
N GLY A 88 -29.42 -1.50 -50.47
CA GLY A 88 -29.80 -2.39 -49.37
C GLY A 88 -31.28 -2.79 -49.38
N ASP A 89 -31.60 -3.96 -48.83
CA ASP A 89 -32.96 -4.54 -48.87
C ASP A 89 -33.86 -4.08 -47.70
N LEU A 90 -33.30 -3.55 -46.61
CA LEU A 90 -34.02 -3.38 -45.34
C LEU A 90 -34.66 -1.97 -45.21
N PRO A 91 -35.97 -1.87 -44.92
CA PRO A 91 -36.68 -0.59 -44.76
C PRO A 91 -36.44 -0.01 -43.35
N TRP A 92 -35.25 0.52 -43.11
CA TRP A 92 -34.87 1.15 -41.84
C TRP A 92 -34.61 2.64 -42.02
N THR A 93 -35.11 3.47 -41.10
CA THR A 93 -34.84 4.93 -41.11
C THR A 93 -33.44 5.23 -40.54
N GLN A 94 -32.83 6.33 -40.99
CA GLN A 94 -31.53 6.79 -40.45
C GLN A 94 -31.55 7.00 -38.92
N ALA A 95 -32.70 7.39 -38.36
CA ALA A 95 -32.90 7.50 -36.91
C ALA A 95 -32.83 6.15 -36.17
N GLN A 96 -33.33 5.07 -36.77
CA GLN A 96 -33.20 3.71 -36.23
C GLN A 96 -31.75 3.21 -36.35
N VAL A 97 -31.08 3.48 -37.47
CA VAL A 97 -29.66 3.13 -37.69
C VAL A 97 -28.75 3.81 -36.65
N ASN A 98 -28.92 5.13 -36.43
CA ASN A 98 -28.15 5.87 -35.42
C ASN A 98 -28.37 5.31 -34.00
N ARG A 99 -29.62 4.93 -33.65
CA ARG A 99 -29.92 4.26 -32.36
C ARG A 99 -29.27 2.88 -32.24
N LEU A 100 -29.15 2.14 -33.35
CA LEU A 100 -28.53 0.82 -33.38
C LEU A 100 -27.01 0.89 -33.09
N PHE A 101 -26.33 1.94 -33.54
CA PHE A 101 -24.92 2.20 -33.18
C PHE A 101 -24.76 2.48 -31.66
N SER A 102 -25.72 3.17 -31.03
CA SER A 102 -25.73 3.38 -29.57
C SER A 102 -26.04 2.11 -28.75
N ALA A 103 -26.73 1.12 -29.33
CA ALA A 103 -27.23 -0.08 -28.63
C ALA A 103 -26.16 -0.83 -27.83
N SER A 104 -24.99 -1.07 -28.45
CA SER A 104 -23.87 -1.73 -27.78
C SER A 104 -23.22 -0.89 -26.68
N PHE A 105 -23.27 0.44 -26.77
CA PHE A 105 -22.76 1.31 -25.71
C PHE A 105 -23.71 1.37 -24.51
N TYR A 106 -25.03 1.25 -24.71
CA TYR A 106 -25.98 1.05 -23.60
C TYR A 106 -25.72 -0.27 -22.86
N GLY A 107 -25.41 -1.35 -23.56
CA GLY A 107 -25.01 -2.61 -22.92
C GLY A 107 -23.73 -2.47 -22.08
N VAL A 108 -22.70 -1.79 -22.61
CA VAL A 108 -21.47 -1.50 -21.86
C VAL A 108 -21.75 -0.65 -20.62
N LEU A 109 -22.58 0.38 -20.73
CA LEU A 109 -22.95 1.27 -19.62
C LEU A 109 -23.60 0.50 -18.46
N THR A 110 -24.36 -0.56 -18.75
CA THR A 110 -24.99 -1.40 -17.73
C THR A 110 -23.99 -2.34 -17.05
N SER A 111 -23.06 -2.97 -17.79
CA SER A 111 -22.15 -3.97 -17.21
C SER A 111 -20.85 -3.41 -16.63
N VAL A 112 -20.38 -2.25 -17.11
CA VAL A 112 -19.06 -1.73 -16.74
C VAL A 112 -18.93 -1.39 -15.25
N TRP A 113 -20.00 -0.93 -14.60
CA TRP A 113 -19.99 -0.61 -13.16
C TRP A 113 -19.54 -1.79 -12.28
N ILE A 114 -19.98 -3.01 -12.62
CA ILE A 114 -19.61 -4.23 -11.89
C ILE A 114 -18.34 -4.88 -12.43
N SER A 115 -17.97 -4.62 -13.70
CA SER A 115 -16.85 -5.31 -14.34
C SER A 115 -15.49 -5.03 -13.69
N GLY A 116 -15.29 -3.85 -13.10
CA GLY A 116 -14.10 -3.53 -12.30
C GLY A 116 -13.96 -4.43 -11.06
N TYR A 117 -15.04 -4.57 -10.27
CA TYR A 117 -15.08 -5.50 -9.13
C TYR A 117 -14.85 -6.95 -9.55
N PHE A 118 -15.49 -7.39 -10.64
CA PHE A 118 -15.34 -8.75 -11.14
C PHE A 118 -13.93 -9.05 -11.66
N SER A 119 -13.29 -8.10 -12.36
CA SER A 119 -11.93 -8.28 -12.91
C SER A 119 -10.82 -8.22 -11.86
N ASP A 120 -11.04 -7.49 -10.75
CA ASP A 120 -10.14 -7.50 -9.59
C ASP A 120 -10.26 -8.83 -8.79
N LYS A 121 -11.46 -9.44 -8.74
CA LYS A 121 -11.77 -10.60 -7.86
C LYS A 121 -11.67 -11.97 -8.56
N PHE A 122 -12.10 -12.07 -9.82
CA PHE A 122 -12.13 -13.31 -10.61
C PHE A 122 -11.04 -13.31 -11.69
N ASP A 123 -10.90 -14.42 -12.41
CA ASP A 123 -9.85 -14.57 -13.43
C ASP A 123 -10.17 -13.73 -14.69
N ALA A 124 -9.39 -12.66 -14.91
CA ALA A 124 -9.56 -11.70 -16.00
C ALA A 124 -9.55 -12.33 -17.41
N LYS A 125 -8.78 -13.42 -17.60
CA LYS A 125 -8.79 -14.24 -18.84
C LYS A 125 -10.20 -14.72 -19.16
N ASN A 126 -10.92 -15.22 -18.15
CA ASN A 126 -12.22 -15.83 -18.31
C ASN A 126 -13.31 -14.77 -18.54
N ALA A 127 -13.18 -13.58 -17.94
CA ALA A 127 -14.04 -12.45 -18.24
C ALA A 127 -13.95 -12.03 -19.72
N ILE A 128 -12.72 -11.94 -20.28
CA ILE A 128 -12.51 -11.68 -21.71
C ILE A 128 -13.05 -12.82 -22.56
N LEU A 129 -12.78 -14.08 -22.20
CA LEU A 129 -13.26 -15.25 -22.94
C LEU A 129 -14.79 -15.26 -23.08
N ILE A 130 -15.51 -15.07 -21.97
CA ILE A 130 -16.99 -15.06 -21.95
C ILE A 130 -17.53 -13.88 -22.77
N ALA A 131 -16.94 -12.69 -22.62
CA ALA A 131 -17.31 -11.51 -23.40
C ALA A 131 -17.13 -11.73 -24.92
N MET A 132 -16.02 -12.37 -25.33
CA MET A 132 -15.74 -12.64 -26.74
C MET A 132 -16.63 -13.75 -27.32
N ILE A 133 -16.95 -14.81 -26.55
CA ILE A 133 -17.95 -15.82 -26.93
C ILE A 133 -19.31 -15.15 -27.17
N ASN A 134 -19.73 -14.28 -26.24
CA ASN A 134 -20.98 -13.51 -26.35
C ASN A 134 -21.02 -12.64 -27.61
N SER A 135 -19.96 -11.89 -27.91
CA SER A 135 -19.91 -11.05 -29.12
C SER A 135 -19.88 -11.89 -30.41
N VAL A 136 -19.17 -13.02 -30.44
CA VAL A 136 -19.17 -13.96 -31.58
C VAL A 136 -20.58 -14.51 -31.84
N ILE A 137 -21.29 -14.94 -30.80
CA ILE A 137 -22.67 -15.45 -30.92
C ILE A 137 -23.61 -14.37 -31.44
N VAL A 138 -23.53 -13.14 -30.93
CA VAL A 138 -24.36 -12.02 -31.43
C VAL A 138 -24.07 -11.72 -32.89
N THR A 139 -22.80 -11.60 -33.29
CA THR A 139 -22.43 -11.36 -34.69
C THR A 139 -22.97 -12.47 -35.60
N LEU A 140 -22.77 -13.74 -35.27
CA LEU A 140 -23.26 -14.87 -36.07
C LEU A 140 -24.79 -14.92 -36.18
N LEU A 141 -25.54 -14.48 -35.16
CA LEU A 141 -27.00 -14.41 -35.20
C LEU A 141 -27.54 -13.17 -35.92
N THR A 142 -26.74 -12.10 -36.03
CA THR A 142 -27.19 -10.77 -36.49
C THR A 142 -27.94 -10.78 -37.83
N PRO A 143 -27.52 -11.50 -38.88
CA PRO A 143 -28.29 -11.58 -40.13
C PRO A 143 -29.72 -12.09 -39.93
N THR A 144 -29.89 -13.19 -39.19
CA THR A 144 -31.20 -13.82 -38.93
C THR A 144 -32.12 -13.00 -38.02
N LEU A 145 -31.59 -11.95 -37.38
CA LEU A 145 -32.34 -10.99 -36.57
C LEU A 145 -32.67 -9.72 -37.37
N ALA A 146 -31.78 -9.29 -38.27
CA ALA A 146 -31.98 -8.13 -39.13
C ALA A 146 -33.17 -8.30 -40.08
N GLU A 147 -33.33 -9.51 -40.64
CA GLU A 147 -34.50 -9.88 -41.46
C GLU A 147 -35.82 -9.85 -40.67
N LYS A 148 -35.79 -9.96 -39.34
CA LYS A 148 -36.99 -10.04 -38.49
C LYS A 148 -37.39 -8.68 -37.91
N SER A 149 -36.44 -7.93 -37.35
CA SER A 149 -36.69 -6.59 -36.79
C SER A 149 -35.40 -5.86 -36.43
N VAL A 150 -35.33 -4.56 -36.75
CA VAL A 150 -34.27 -3.67 -36.25
C VAL A 150 -34.16 -3.68 -34.72
N TRP A 151 -35.28 -3.89 -34.01
CA TRP A 151 -35.29 -3.98 -32.54
C TRP A 151 -34.76 -5.31 -32.01
N ALA A 152 -34.82 -6.39 -32.79
CA ALA A 152 -34.16 -7.65 -32.44
C ALA A 152 -32.63 -7.51 -32.56
N VAL A 153 -32.13 -6.81 -33.59
CA VAL A 153 -30.70 -6.47 -33.70
C VAL A 153 -30.27 -5.50 -32.59
N PHE A 154 -31.13 -4.54 -32.21
CA PHE A 154 -30.87 -3.65 -31.06
C PHE A 154 -30.70 -4.44 -29.76
N GLY A 155 -31.60 -5.39 -29.47
CA GLY A 155 -31.50 -6.26 -28.30
C GLY A 155 -30.24 -7.12 -28.31
N ALA A 156 -29.89 -7.70 -29.46
CA ALA A 156 -28.66 -8.48 -29.62
C ALA A 156 -27.39 -7.62 -29.46
N ARG A 157 -27.34 -6.43 -30.05
CA ARG A 157 -26.21 -5.49 -29.87
C ARG A 157 -26.10 -4.96 -28.44
N TYR A 158 -27.20 -4.80 -27.71
CA TYR A 158 -27.18 -4.53 -26.27
C TYR A 158 -26.56 -5.71 -25.49
N ILE A 159 -26.93 -6.96 -25.80
CA ILE A 159 -26.33 -8.16 -25.21
C ILE A 159 -24.83 -8.27 -25.52
N MET A 160 -24.40 -7.94 -26.75
CA MET A 160 -22.98 -7.82 -27.10
C MET A 160 -22.27 -6.82 -26.17
N GLY A 161 -22.87 -5.64 -25.98
CA GLY A 161 -22.37 -4.59 -25.09
C GLY A 161 -22.19 -5.03 -23.64
N LEU A 162 -23.12 -5.84 -23.10
CA LEU A 162 -22.99 -6.38 -21.74
C LEU A 162 -21.68 -7.16 -21.56
N GLY A 163 -21.28 -7.97 -22.55
CA GLY A 163 -19.98 -8.63 -22.54
C GLY A 163 -18.82 -7.65 -22.74
N ASP A 164 -18.93 -6.76 -23.73
CA ASP A 164 -17.88 -5.82 -24.13
C ASP A 164 -17.38 -4.92 -22.98
N GLY A 165 -18.25 -4.58 -22.02
CA GLY A 165 -17.93 -3.81 -20.82
C GLY A 165 -16.98 -4.49 -19.81
N PHE A 166 -16.73 -5.80 -19.95
CA PHE A 166 -15.71 -6.51 -19.16
C PHE A 166 -14.32 -6.52 -19.83
N ILE A 167 -14.23 -6.33 -21.15
CA ILE A 167 -12.98 -6.59 -21.89
C ILE A 167 -11.88 -5.58 -21.51
N VAL A 168 -12.18 -4.28 -21.45
CA VAL A 168 -11.17 -3.25 -21.16
C VAL A 168 -10.68 -3.32 -19.70
N PRO A 169 -11.54 -3.43 -18.66
CA PRO A 169 -11.07 -3.56 -17.28
C PRO A 169 -10.27 -4.83 -17.01
N ALA A 170 -10.63 -5.96 -17.65
CA ALA A 170 -9.84 -7.18 -17.60
C ALA A 170 -8.48 -7.02 -18.31
N ILE A 171 -8.42 -6.31 -19.45
CA ILE A 171 -7.16 -5.96 -20.13
C ILE A 171 -6.25 -5.09 -19.26
N PHE A 172 -6.80 -4.11 -18.54
CA PHE A 172 -6.03 -3.31 -17.56
C PHE A 172 -5.49 -4.19 -16.43
N SER A 173 -6.29 -5.13 -15.90
CA SER A 173 -5.86 -6.07 -14.87
C SER A 173 -4.79 -7.07 -15.35
N ILE A 174 -4.77 -7.45 -16.63
CA ILE A 174 -3.71 -8.29 -17.20
C ILE A 174 -2.47 -7.45 -17.43
N ALA A 175 -2.62 -6.23 -17.97
CA ALA A 175 -1.51 -5.33 -18.27
C ALA A 175 -0.68 -4.96 -17.02
N SER A 176 -1.34 -4.66 -15.88
CA SER A 176 -0.64 -4.33 -14.62
C SER A 176 0.09 -5.51 -13.97
N ARG A 177 -0.12 -6.74 -14.46
CA ARG A 177 0.56 -7.97 -13.98
C ARG A 177 1.62 -8.51 -14.96
N TRP A 178 1.64 -8.04 -16.20
CA TRP A 178 2.50 -8.57 -17.28
C TRP A 178 3.56 -7.58 -17.80
N PHE A 179 3.41 -6.27 -17.55
CA PHE A 179 4.27 -5.24 -18.14
C PHE A 179 4.87 -4.30 -17.07
N PRO A 180 6.20 -4.30 -16.86
CA PRO A 180 6.87 -3.36 -15.96
C PRO A 180 6.69 -1.89 -16.38
N HIS A 181 6.65 -0.96 -15.42
CA HIS A 181 6.46 0.49 -15.67
C HIS A 181 7.48 1.10 -16.66
N SER A 182 8.70 0.55 -16.72
CA SER A 182 9.76 0.97 -17.66
C SER A 182 9.53 0.52 -19.10
N GLU A 183 8.52 -0.32 -19.35
CA GLU A 183 8.18 -0.88 -20.68
C GLU A 183 6.68 -0.78 -21.04
N LEU A 184 5.89 -0.29 -20.08
CA LEU A 184 4.43 -0.21 -20.12
C LEU A 184 3.91 0.61 -21.30
N ALA A 185 4.61 1.66 -21.72
CA ALA A 185 4.14 2.53 -22.80
C ALA A 185 4.23 1.85 -24.18
N SER A 186 5.31 1.12 -24.47
CA SER A 186 5.41 0.38 -25.73
C SER A 186 4.46 -0.81 -25.78
N PHE A 187 4.28 -1.53 -24.66
CA PHE A 187 3.33 -2.65 -24.65
C PHE A 187 1.87 -2.17 -24.71
N ALA A 188 1.51 -1.07 -24.04
CA ALA A 188 0.21 -0.42 -24.20
C ALA A 188 -0.02 0.05 -25.65
N ALA A 189 0.98 0.66 -26.29
CA ALA A 189 0.94 1.01 -27.70
C ALA A 189 0.71 -0.23 -28.59
N LEU A 190 1.47 -1.31 -28.37
CA LEU A 190 1.37 -2.54 -29.14
C LEU A 190 -0.01 -3.18 -29.00
N TYR A 191 -0.45 -3.55 -27.78
CA TYR A 191 -1.71 -4.27 -27.63
C TYR A 191 -2.92 -3.41 -27.99
N THR A 192 -2.96 -2.11 -27.64
CA THR A 192 -4.09 -1.26 -28.05
C THR A 192 -4.06 -0.88 -29.54
N SER A 193 -3.00 -1.19 -30.29
CA SER A 193 -3.03 -1.07 -31.77
C SER A 193 -4.01 -2.05 -32.42
N GLY A 194 -4.43 -3.09 -31.69
CA GLY A 194 -5.47 -4.04 -32.14
C GLY A 194 -6.79 -3.35 -32.49
N GLU A 195 -7.20 -2.32 -31.74
CA GLU A 195 -8.44 -1.58 -32.06
C GLU A 195 -8.35 -0.89 -33.43
N GLN A 196 -7.21 -0.24 -33.73
CA GLN A 196 -7.01 0.41 -35.02
C GLN A 196 -6.89 -0.60 -36.15
N LEU A 197 -6.18 -1.72 -35.93
CA LEU A 197 -6.07 -2.82 -36.89
C LEU A 197 -7.44 -3.44 -37.19
N GLY A 198 -8.34 -3.49 -36.18
CA GLY A 198 -9.72 -3.94 -36.32
C GLY A 198 -10.46 -3.11 -37.36
N VAL A 199 -10.45 -1.78 -37.20
CA VAL A 199 -11.09 -0.86 -38.16
C VAL A 199 -10.41 -0.92 -39.54
N LEU A 200 -9.07 -0.89 -39.55
CA LEU A 200 -8.22 -0.88 -40.76
C LEU A 200 -8.53 -2.05 -41.70
N LEU A 201 -8.76 -3.24 -41.14
CA LEU A 201 -9.09 -4.44 -41.93
C LEU A 201 -10.61 -4.60 -42.10
N THR A 202 -11.43 -4.24 -41.11
CA THR A 202 -12.89 -4.44 -41.18
C THR A 202 -13.54 -3.57 -42.24
N MET A 203 -13.16 -2.29 -42.38
CA MET A 203 -13.80 -1.40 -43.38
C MET A 203 -13.58 -1.88 -44.83
N PRO A 204 -12.34 -2.16 -45.30
CA PRO A 204 -12.13 -2.63 -46.68
C PRO A 204 -12.68 -4.03 -46.94
N ILE A 205 -12.53 -4.97 -46.00
CA ILE A 205 -13.05 -6.34 -46.15
C ILE A 205 -14.58 -6.33 -46.20
N SER A 206 -15.23 -5.57 -45.31
CA SER A 206 -16.70 -5.45 -45.30
C SER A 206 -17.22 -4.79 -46.58
N SER A 207 -16.52 -3.76 -47.10
CA SER A 207 -16.87 -3.14 -48.37
C SER A 207 -16.72 -4.10 -49.57
N PHE A 208 -15.69 -4.95 -49.57
CA PHE A 208 -15.47 -5.95 -50.62
C PHE A 208 -16.51 -7.08 -50.58
N LEU A 209 -16.83 -7.57 -49.37
CA LEU A 209 -17.88 -8.59 -49.15
C LEU A 209 -19.27 -8.07 -49.51
N CYS A 210 -19.60 -6.83 -49.13
CA CYS A 210 -20.83 -6.14 -49.51
C CYS A 210 -20.99 -6.01 -51.04
N ALA A 211 -19.93 -5.60 -51.73
CA ALA A 211 -19.93 -5.39 -53.19
C ALA A 211 -19.97 -6.68 -54.02
N SER A 212 -19.99 -7.86 -53.39
CA SER A 212 -20.11 -9.15 -54.07
C SER A 212 -21.58 -9.56 -54.19
N GLU A 213 -22.08 -9.62 -55.43
CA GLU A 213 -23.46 -10.01 -55.76
C GLU A 213 -23.90 -11.34 -55.12
N THR A 214 -22.98 -12.30 -54.98
CA THR A 214 -23.25 -13.64 -54.45
C THR A 214 -23.14 -13.76 -52.93
N LEU A 215 -22.38 -12.89 -52.27
CA LEU A 215 -22.14 -12.95 -50.82
C LEU A 215 -22.98 -11.94 -50.03
N ARG A 216 -23.21 -10.75 -50.61
CA ARG A 216 -23.99 -9.62 -50.08
C ARG A 216 -23.62 -9.27 -48.62
N TRP A 217 -24.43 -8.42 -47.97
CA TRP A 217 -24.17 -7.97 -46.60
C TRP A 217 -24.12 -9.08 -45.50
N PRO A 218 -24.84 -10.23 -45.56
CA PRO A 218 -24.80 -11.22 -44.49
C PRO A 218 -23.41 -11.85 -44.28
N SER A 219 -22.65 -11.98 -45.37
CA SER A 219 -21.31 -12.59 -45.37
C SER A 219 -20.30 -11.89 -44.45
N ILE A 220 -20.46 -10.59 -44.22
CA ILE A 220 -19.63 -9.77 -43.32
C ILE A 220 -19.65 -10.37 -41.91
N PHE A 221 -20.86 -10.59 -41.38
CA PHE A 221 -21.06 -11.10 -40.03
C PHE A 221 -20.56 -12.54 -39.90
N TYR A 222 -20.82 -13.40 -40.89
CA TYR A 222 -20.30 -14.77 -40.87
C TYR A 222 -18.76 -14.82 -40.92
N PHE A 223 -18.11 -13.97 -41.72
CA PHE A 223 -16.65 -13.89 -41.80
C PHE A 223 -16.02 -13.46 -40.47
N PHE A 224 -16.47 -12.34 -39.89
CA PHE A 224 -15.90 -11.86 -38.62
C PHE A 224 -16.28 -12.74 -37.42
N GLY A 225 -17.48 -13.34 -37.42
CA GLY A 225 -17.88 -14.34 -36.44
C GLY A 225 -17.02 -15.61 -36.47
N ALA A 226 -16.69 -16.12 -37.67
CA ALA A 226 -15.77 -17.26 -37.83
C ALA A 226 -14.35 -16.92 -37.38
N LEU A 227 -13.82 -15.75 -37.78
CA LEU A 227 -12.50 -15.26 -37.35
C LEU A 227 -12.42 -15.07 -35.83
N GLY A 228 -13.48 -14.54 -35.21
CA GLY A 228 -13.62 -14.42 -33.77
C GLY A 228 -13.71 -15.78 -33.06
N SER A 229 -14.39 -16.76 -33.65
CA SER A 229 -14.48 -18.14 -33.13
C SER A 229 -13.10 -18.80 -33.06
N ILE A 230 -12.29 -18.65 -34.10
CA ILE A 230 -10.90 -19.15 -34.12
C ILE A 230 -10.08 -18.47 -33.03
N PHE A 231 -10.20 -17.14 -32.87
CA PHE A 231 -9.46 -16.44 -31.83
C PHE A 231 -9.90 -16.79 -30.39
N VAL A 232 -11.19 -17.02 -30.15
CA VAL A 232 -11.71 -17.50 -28.85
C VAL A 232 -11.03 -18.81 -28.44
N ILE A 233 -10.81 -19.73 -29.38
CA ILE A 233 -10.08 -20.99 -29.13
C ILE A 233 -8.61 -20.71 -28.78
N LEU A 234 -7.93 -19.82 -29.53
CA LEU A 234 -6.55 -19.42 -29.24
C LEU A 234 -6.41 -18.74 -27.86
N TRP A 235 -7.34 -17.86 -27.49
CA TRP A 235 -7.36 -17.20 -26.18
C TRP A 235 -7.57 -18.21 -25.04
N PHE A 236 -8.47 -19.18 -25.22
CA PHE A 236 -8.69 -20.24 -24.24
C PHE A 236 -7.41 -21.03 -23.92
N PHE A 237 -6.63 -21.40 -24.93
CA PHE A 237 -5.40 -22.17 -24.71
C PHE A 237 -4.20 -21.33 -24.27
N PHE A 238 -3.95 -20.15 -24.87
CA PHE A 238 -2.67 -19.45 -24.71
C PHE A 238 -2.67 -18.26 -23.74
N ALA A 239 -3.82 -17.63 -23.45
CA ALA A 239 -3.85 -16.47 -22.55
C ALA A 239 -3.73 -16.90 -21.07
N THR A 240 -3.14 -16.04 -20.24
CA THR A 240 -2.95 -16.25 -18.78
C THR A 240 -3.01 -14.91 -18.02
N SER A 241 -3.62 -14.88 -16.83
CA SER A 241 -3.90 -13.63 -16.09
C SER A 241 -2.75 -13.14 -15.21
N SER A 242 -1.70 -13.93 -15.03
CA SER A 242 -0.41 -13.52 -14.47
C SER A 242 0.74 -14.39 -15.00
N PRO A 243 2.00 -13.92 -14.92
CA PRO A 243 3.19 -14.71 -15.26
C PRO A 243 3.30 -16.02 -14.48
N GLU A 244 2.88 -16.01 -13.20
CA GLU A 244 2.93 -17.18 -12.31
C GLU A 244 1.95 -18.29 -12.73
N GLN A 245 0.82 -17.94 -13.37
CA GLN A 245 -0.11 -18.92 -13.96
C GLN A 245 0.42 -19.55 -15.26
N ASN A 246 1.44 -18.97 -15.90
CA ASN A 246 1.94 -19.43 -17.18
C ASN A 246 2.93 -20.58 -17.01
N LYS A 247 2.58 -21.76 -17.54
CA LYS A 247 3.41 -22.98 -17.48
C LYS A 247 4.59 -23.00 -18.46
N TYR A 248 4.65 -22.05 -19.39
CA TYR A 248 5.58 -22.03 -20.52
C TYR A 248 6.57 -20.86 -20.48
N ILE A 249 6.43 -19.94 -19.51
CA ILE A 249 7.38 -18.85 -19.27
C ILE A 249 8.74 -19.41 -18.82
N SER A 250 9.84 -18.80 -19.26
CA SER A 250 11.17 -19.17 -18.78
C SER A 250 11.43 -18.54 -17.40
N GLU A 251 12.16 -19.25 -16.54
CA GLU A 251 12.42 -18.77 -15.17
C GLU A 251 13.14 -17.41 -15.13
N PRO A 252 14.13 -17.10 -16.02
CA PRO A 252 14.71 -15.76 -16.09
C PRO A 252 13.69 -14.65 -16.46
N GLU A 253 12.65 -14.95 -17.24
CA GLU A 253 11.58 -13.99 -17.54
C GLU A 253 10.62 -13.85 -16.35
N ARG A 254 10.31 -14.96 -15.65
CA ARG A 254 9.49 -14.96 -14.43
C ARG A 254 10.16 -14.16 -13.30
N ILE A 255 11.45 -14.41 -13.03
CA ILE A 255 12.24 -13.67 -12.05
C ILE A 255 12.29 -12.18 -12.43
N TYR A 256 12.64 -11.85 -13.67
CA TYR A 256 12.69 -10.46 -14.13
C TYR A 256 11.35 -9.73 -13.95
N LEU A 257 10.21 -10.37 -14.26
CA LEU A 257 8.89 -9.77 -14.07
C LEU A 257 8.55 -9.64 -12.57
N ARG A 258 8.91 -10.61 -11.73
CA ARG A 258 8.70 -10.54 -10.27
C ARG A 258 9.54 -9.43 -9.62
N GLU A 259 10.81 -9.29 -10.01
CA GLU A 259 11.70 -8.19 -9.58
C GLU A 259 11.23 -6.83 -10.12
N SER A 260 10.74 -6.74 -11.36
CA SER A 260 10.39 -5.46 -12.03
C SER A 260 8.96 -4.97 -11.81
N ILE A 261 8.07 -5.80 -11.24
CA ILE A 261 6.67 -5.46 -10.92
C ILE A 261 6.41 -5.53 -9.40
N GLY A 262 7.20 -6.32 -8.65
CA GLY A 262 7.02 -6.55 -7.22
C GLY A 262 5.94 -7.60 -6.91
N LYS A 263 5.68 -7.82 -5.60
CA LYS A 263 4.55 -8.64 -5.16
C LYS A 263 3.24 -7.96 -5.59
N TYR A 264 2.46 -8.58 -6.49
CA TYR A 264 1.13 -8.06 -6.85
C TYR A 264 0.16 -8.30 -5.67
N HIS A 265 0.04 -7.32 -4.78
CA HIS A 265 -0.89 -7.37 -3.66
C HIS A 265 -2.34 -7.36 -4.15
N LYS A 266 -3.07 -8.46 -3.88
CA LYS A 266 -4.51 -8.52 -4.16
C LYS A 266 -5.26 -7.53 -3.26
N LYS A 267 -6.21 -6.82 -3.85
CA LYS A 267 -7.28 -6.09 -3.18
C LYS A 267 -7.94 -6.96 -2.10
N LYS A 268 -7.90 -6.53 -0.84
CA LYS A 268 -8.44 -7.29 0.30
C LYS A 268 -9.98 -7.34 0.22
N SER A 269 -10.57 -8.44 0.69
CA SER A 269 -12.01 -8.69 0.54
C SER A 269 -12.83 -7.70 1.38
N GLY A 270 -13.37 -6.67 0.73
CA GLY A 270 -14.13 -5.58 1.38
C GLY A 270 -13.66 -4.18 0.99
N GLU A 271 -12.47 -4.02 0.40
CA GLU A 271 -11.92 -2.71 0.03
C GLU A 271 -12.71 -2.02 -1.08
N ASN A 272 -13.59 -1.09 -0.69
CA ASN A 272 -14.39 -0.28 -1.62
C ASN A 272 -13.60 0.94 -2.15
N GLY A 273 -12.67 0.68 -3.08
CA GLY A 273 -11.84 1.71 -3.70
C GLY A 273 -12.60 2.76 -4.54
N TYR A 274 -13.89 2.58 -4.84
CA TYR A 274 -14.64 3.49 -5.73
C TYR A 274 -14.66 4.94 -5.20
N LYS A 275 -14.80 5.15 -3.88
CA LYS A 275 -14.76 6.49 -3.27
C LYS A 275 -13.42 7.18 -3.52
N LEU A 276 -12.31 6.45 -3.31
CA LEU A 276 -10.95 6.97 -3.42
C LEU A 276 -10.63 7.41 -4.86
N VAL A 277 -11.03 6.60 -5.85
CA VAL A 277 -10.89 6.93 -7.27
C VAL A 277 -11.68 8.20 -7.61
N LEU A 278 -12.94 8.29 -7.19
CA LEU A 278 -13.82 9.43 -7.48
C LEU A 278 -13.39 10.73 -6.77
N THR A 279 -12.57 10.66 -5.72
CA THR A 279 -11.93 11.83 -5.10
C THR A 279 -10.58 12.23 -5.74
N SER A 280 -10.02 11.45 -6.66
CA SER A 280 -8.69 11.73 -7.22
C SER A 280 -8.71 12.76 -8.36
N ARG A 281 -7.96 13.87 -8.17
CA ARG A 281 -7.72 14.88 -9.22
C ARG A 281 -7.10 14.31 -10.49
N ALA A 282 -6.17 13.35 -10.36
CA ALA A 282 -5.48 12.73 -11.49
C ALA A 282 -6.41 11.79 -12.28
N TYR A 283 -7.30 11.06 -11.59
CA TYR A 283 -8.35 10.27 -12.22
C TYR A 283 -9.28 11.16 -13.06
N TRP A 284 -9.81 12.26 -12.50
CA TRP A 284 -10.69 13.16 -13.25
C TRP A 284 -9.99 13.79 -14.45
N ALA A 285 -8.74 14.24 -14.30
CA ALA A 285 -7.96 14.77 -15.40
C ALA A 285 -7.79 13.77 -16.55
N ALA A 286 -7.46 12.52 -16.25
CA ALA A 286 -7.34 11.45 -17.24
C ALA A 286 -8.70 11.05 -17.85
N THR A 287 -9.78 11.16 -17.09
CA THR A 287 -11.15 10.86 -17.54
C THR A 287 -11.71 11.95 -18.47
N THR A 288 -11.38 13.23 -18.24
CA THR A 288 -11.67 14.33 -19.19
C THR A 288 -10.96 14.11 -20.53
N ALA A 289 -9.73 13.57 -20.52
CA ALA A 289 -9.04 13.16 -21.74
C ALA A 289 -9.65 11.91 -22.39
N GLN A 290 -10.08 10.91 -21.63
CA GLN A 290 -10.85 9.77 -22.17
C GLN A 290 -12.15 10.25 -22.86
N LEU A 291 -12.80 11.30 -22.38
CA LEU A 291 -14.00 11.88 -23.01
C LEU A 291 -13.68 12.51 -24.39
N SER A 292 -12.65 13.35 -24.51
CA SER A 292 -12.31 13.95 -25.82
C SER A 292 -11.90 12.89 -26.84
N PHE A 293 -11.12 11.89 -26.40
CA PHE A 293 -10.73 10.76 -27.25
C PHE A 293 -11.92 9.87 -27.64
N ALA A 294 -12.87 9.61 -26.73
CA ALA A 294 -14.09 8.85 -27.01
C ALA A 294 -14.96 9.54 -28.09
N PHE A 295 -15.10 10.87 -28.00
CA PHE A 295 -15.82 11.68 -28.99
C PHE A 295 -15.22 11.49 -30.39
N SER A 296 -13.89 11.67 -30.51
CA SER A 296 -13.14 11.56 -31.76
C SER A 296 -13.05 10.14 -32.32
N VAL A 297 -13.03 9.12 -31.45
CA VAL A 297 -13.09 7.71 -31.85
C VAL A 297 -14.41 7.40 -32.55
N VAL A 298 -15.56 7.86 -32.06
CA VAL A 298 -16.84 7.62 -32.74
C VAL A 298 -16.97 8.44 -34.02
N LEU A 299 -16.50 9.69 -34.04
CA LEU A 299 -16.46 10.46 -35.29
C LEU A 299 -15.66 9.73 -36.38
N MET A 300 -14.51 9.13 -36.03
CA MET A 300 -13.66 8.45 -37.01
C MET A 300 -14.10 7.02 -37.34
N GLN A 301 -14.60 6.23 -36.37
CA GLN A 301 -14.99 4.83 -36.61
C GLN A 301 -16.39 4.68 -37.19
N VAL A 302 -17.30 5.62 -36.94
CA VAL A 302 -18.71 5.54 -37.40
C VAL A 302 -19.01 6.57 -38.48
N TYR A 303 -18.52 7.81 -38.31
CA TYR A 303 -18.98 8.95 -39.13
C TYR A 303 -18.00 9.39 -40.23
N LEU A 304 -16.75 8.94 -40.23
CA LEU A 304 -15.79 9.25 -41.31
C LEU A 304 -16.28 8.79 -42.70
N PRO A 305 -16.83 7.57 -42.89
CA PRO A 305 -17.36 7.18 -44.20
C PRO A 305 -18.53 8.06 -44.67
N LEU A 306 -19.35 8.56 -43.73
CA LEU A 306 -20.45 9.48 -44.02
C LEU A 306 -19.93 10.87 -44.39
N PHE A 307 -18.94 11.41 -43.68
CA PHE A 307 -18.27 12.68 -44.02
C PHE A 307 -17.62 12.61 -45.42
N LEU A 308 -16.91 11.52 -45.71
CA LEU A 308 -16.29 11.25 -47.00
C LEU A 308 -17.35 11.22 -48.13
N LYS A 309 -18.53 10.63 -47.89
CA LYS A 309 -19.66 10.61 -48.85
C LYS A 309 -20.35 11.97 -48.98
N GLN A 310 -20.65 12.66 -47.86
CA GLN A 310 -21.49 13.86 -47.84
C GLN A 310 -20.74 15.12 -48.29
N ILE A 311 -19.52 15.36 -47.80
CA ILE A 311 -18.75 16.58 -48.06
C ILE A 311 -17.74 16.40 -49.19
N LEU A 312 -16.97 15.31 -49.14
CA LEU A 312 -15.88 15.04 -50.09
C LEU A 312 -16.33 14.28 -51.35
N LYS A 313 -17.61 13.88 -51.41
CA LYS A 313 -18.28 13.23 -52.56
C LYS A 313 -17.56 12.00 -53.15
N VAL A 314 -16.75 11.28 -52.35
CA VAL A 314 -15.96 10.15 -52.88
C VAL A 314 -16.76 8.85 -53.00
N SER A 315 -16.52 8.13 -54.10
CA SER A 315 -17.16 6.84 -54.41
C SER A 315 -16.80 5.74 -53.40
N LEU A 316 -17.66 4.72 -53.25
CA LEU A 316 -17.59 3.66 -52.23
C LEU A 316 -16.19 3.03 -52.08
N LYS A 317 -15.59 2.63 -53.20
CA LYS A 317 -14.26 2.00 -53.25
C LYS A 317 -13.14 2.94 -52.78
N THR A 318 -13.26 4.23 -53.11
CA THR A 318 -12.30 5.29 -52.74
C THR A 318 -12.48 5.70 -51.27
N ASN A 319 -13.72 5.74 -50.80
CA ASN A 319 -14.10 6.00 -49.41
C ASN A 319 -13.41 4.99 -48.45
N GLY A 320 -13.51 3.69 -48.74
CA GLY A 320 -12.80 2.65 -47.99
C GLY A 320 -11.26 2.77 -48.03
N LEU A 321 -10.69 3.31 -49.12
CA LEU A 321 -9.26 3.56 -49.26
C LEU A 321 -8.77 4.82 -48.54
N PHE A 322 -9.61 5.83 -48.34
CA PHE A 322 -9.26 7.03 -47.56
C PHE A 322 -9.53 6.85 -46.07
N ALA A 323 -10.57 6.08 -45.69
CA ALA A 323 -10.89 5.80 -44.29
C ALA A 323 -9.77 5.06 -43.54
N LEU A 324 -8.95 4.24 -44.22
CA LEU A 324 -7.87 3.46 -43.58
C LEU A 324 -6.66 4.33 -43.15
N LEU A 325 -6.42 5.47 -43.81
CA LEU A 325 -5.21 6.28 -43.62
C LEU A 325 -5.02 6.82 -42.19
N PRO A 326 -6.03 7.45 -41.52
CA PRO A 326 -5.88 7.88 -40.13
C PRO A 326 -5.53 6.73 -39.19
N PHE A 327 -6.12 5.54 -39.37
CA PHE A 327 -5.85 4.37 -38.53
C PHE A 327 -4.46 3.78 -38.79
N LEU A 328 -3.99 3.75 -40.04
CA LEU A 328 -2.64 3.30 -40.39
C LEU A 328 -1.57 4.21 -39.76
N MET A 329 -1.73 5.53 -39.91
CA MET A 329 -0.82 6.52 -39.28
C MET A 329 -0.89 6.45 -37.75
N GLN A 330 -2.08 6.23 -37.19
CA GLN A 330 -2.23 5.99 -35.75
C GLN A 330 -1.45 4.76 -35.29
N ILE A 331 -1.53 3.61 -35.96
CA ILE A 331 -0.76 2.40 -35.59
C ILE A 331 0.75 2.68 -35.61
N VAL A 332 1.26 3.28 -36.68
CA VAL A 332 2.70 3.57 -36.83
C VAL A 332 3.16 4.55 -35.74
N SER A 333 2.50 5.70 -35.63
CA SER A 333 2.88 6.75 -34.68
C SER A 333 2.75 6.29 -33.23
N LYS A 334 1.73 5.49 -32.90
CA LYS A 334 1.50 4.89 -31.58
C LYS A 334 2.66 4.04 -31.10
N ASN A 335 3.16 3.14 -31.95
CA ASN A 335 4.26 2.26 -31.60
C ASN A 335 5.62 3.00 -31.56
N VAL A 336 5.82 3.99 -32.45
CA VAL A 336 6.98 4.90 -32.39
C VAL A 336 6.98 5.69 -31.08
N ASN A 337 5.88 6.36 -30.77
CA ASN A 337 5.72 7.14 -29.53
C ASN A 337 5.92 6.27 -28.29
N GLY A 338 5.32 5.06 -28.24
CA GLY A 338 5.46 4.13 -27.12
C GLY A 338 6.92 3.77 -26.80
N ASN A 339 7.73 3.51 -27.84
CA ASN A 339 9.15 3.23 -27.69
C ASN A 339 9.96 4.48 -27.31
N ILE A 340 9.63 5.66 -27.86
CA ILE A 340 10.26 6.94 -27.48
C ILE A 340 9.97 7.27 -26.01
N GLY A 341 8.73 7.11 -25.55
CA GLY A 341 8.33 7.36 -24.15
C GLY A 341 9.04 6.44 -23.16
N ASP A 342 9.15 5.13 -23.47
CA ASP A 342 9.93 4.21 -22.65
C ASP A 342 11.45 4.52 -22.72
N PHE A 343 11.99 4.93 -23.85
CA PHE A 343 13.40 5.34 -23.99
C PHE A 343 13.74 6.58 -23.15
N LEU A 344 12.93 7.64 -23.22
CA LEU A 344 13.13 8.88 -22.48
C LEU A 344 13.04 8.66 -20.96
N LYS A 345 12.09 7.83 -20.50
CA LYS A 345 12.02 7.37 -19.09
C LYS A 345 13.26 6.55 -18.71
N LYS A 346 13.65 5.54 -19.50
CA LYS A 346 14.84 4.71 -19.23
C LYS A 346 16.16 5.49 -19.28
N LYS A 347 16.18 6.70 -19.85
CA LYS A 347 17.32 7.64 -19.83
C LYS A 347 17.24 8.69 -18.72
N GLY A 348 16.20 8.68 -17.88
CA GLY A 348 15.99 9.67 -16.81
C GLY A 348 15.66 11.08 -17.31
N MET A 349 15.33 11.23 -18.61
CA MET A 349 15.09 12.55 -19.22
C MET A 349 13.69 13.10 -18.93
N LEU A 350 12.73 12.22 -18.60
CA LEU A 350 11.35 12.56 -18.22
C LEU A 350 10.85 11.59 -17.15
N THR A 351 10.16 12.10 -16.12
CA THR A 351 9.35 11.29 -15.20
C THR A 351 8.07 10.78 -15.86
N ASN A 352 7.35 9.83 -15.24
CA ASN A 352 6.10 9.31 -15.81
C ASN A 352 5.06 10.43 -15.99
N THR A 353 4.84 11.27 -14.98
CA THR A 353 3.94 12.43 -15.10
C THR A 353 4.40 13.44 -16.15
N GLN A 354 5.70 13.73 -16.28
CA GLN A 354 6.20 14.65 -17.31
C GLN A 354 5.95 14.09 -18.72
N ALA A 355 6.27 12.81 -18.96
CA ALA A 355 6.00 12.15 -20.23
C ALA A 355 4.49 12.13 -20.55
N ALA A 356 3.65 11.76 -19.57
CA ALA A 356 2.21 11.71 -19.77
C ALA A 356 1.62 13.10 -20.07
N LYS A 357 2.02 14.15 -19.35
CA LYS A 357 1.59 15.52 -19.64
C LYS A 357 2.04 15.98 -21.03
N LEU A 358 3.30 15.74 -21.40
CA LEU A 358 3.85 16.13 -22.70
C LEU A 358 3.07 15.47 -23.86
N PHE A 359 2.94 14.15 -23.85
CA PHE A 359 2.23 13.43 -24.93
C PHE A 359 0.73 13.72 -24.91
N GLN A 360 0.09 13.91 -23.75
CA GLN A 360 -1.34 14.23 -23.69
C GLN A 360 -1.66 15.63 -24.23
N VAL A 361 -0.86 16.65 -23.88
CA VAL A 361 -1.06 18.02 -24.36
C VAL A 361 -0.76 18.09 -25.86
N LEU A 362 0.36 17.50 -26.31
CA LEU A 362 0.71 17.42 -27.74
C LEU A 362 -0.38 16.72 -28.56
N GLY A 363 -0.88 15.58 -28.07
CA GLY A 363 -1.94 14.81 -28.72
C GLY A 363 -3.25 15.59 -28.79
N ASN A 364 -3.73 16.14 -27.67
CA ASN A 364 -4.97 16.91 -27.64
C ASN A 364 -4.91 18.17 -28.52
N ILE A 365 -3.86 19.00 -28.38
CA ILE A 365 -3.77 20.26 -29.14
C ILE A 365 -3.57 19.98 -30.64
N GLY A 366 -2.76 18.99 -31.00
CA GLY A 366 -2.58 18.59 -32.40
C GLY A 366 -3.87 18.02 -33.02
N THR A 367 -4.57 17.13 -32.32
CA THR A 367 -5.88 16.59 -32.75
C THR A 367 -6.93 17.70 -32.88
N GLY A 368 -7.04 18.60 -31.89
CA GLY A 368 -7.95 19.75 -31.95
C GLY A 368 -7.64 20.69 -33.11
N SER A 369 -6.36 20.92 -33.40
CA SER A 369 -5.90 21.71 -34.56
C SER A 369 -6.30 21.05 -35.88
N CYS A 370 -6.21 19.71 -35.99
CA CYS A 370 -6.68 18.99 -37.17
C CYS A 370 -8.18 19.20 -37.38
N PHE A 371 -9.00 19.13 -36.32
CA PHE A 371 -10.44 19.40 -36.42
C PHE A 371 -10.76 20.85 -36.78
N LEU A 372 -10.01 21.83 -36.29
CA LEU A 372 -10.15 23.23 -36.74
C LEU A 372 -9.84 23.36 -38.24
N ILE A 373 -8.84 22.64 -38.76
CA ILE A 373 -8.54 22.65 -40.21
C ILE A 373 -9.68 22.01 -41.00
N LEU A 374 -10.24 20.87 -40.55
CA LEU A 374 -11.44 20.27 -41.15
C LEU A 374 -12.66 21.22 -41.09
N ALA A 375 -12.80 22.02 -40.03
CA ALA A 375 -13.90 22.99 -39.84
C ALA A 375 -13.74 24.29 -40.65
N LEU A 376 -12.56 24.58 -41.18
CA LEU A 376 -12.25 25.88 -41.81
C LEU A 376 -11.90 25.78 -43.30
N PHE A 377 -11.23 24.70 -43.73
CA PHE A 377 -10.57 24.65 -45.03
C PHE A 377 -10.95 23.45 -45.91
N ILE A 378 -11.89 22.59 -45.48
CA ILE A 378 -12.25 21.36 -46.23
C ILE A 378 -13.64 21.45 -46.89
N ASP A 379 -13.70 20.95 -48.12
CA ASP A 379 -14.81 20.83 -49.09
C ASP A 379 -14.47 19.76 -50.14
N CYS A 380 -15.31 19.64 -51.17
CA CYS A 380 -15.17 18.69 -52.27
C CYS A 380 -13.93 18.91 -53.16
N ASP A 381 -13.37 20.13 -53.24
CA ASP A 381 -12.18 20.41 -54.05
C ASP A 381 -10.88 20.09 -53.30
N THR A 382 -10.91 20.10 -51.96
CA THR A 382 -9.73 20.00 -51.09
C THR A 382 -9.42 18.59 -50.58
N VAL A 383 -9.83 17.55 -51.33
CA VAL A 383 -9.69 16.12 -50.96
C VAL A 383 -8.27 15.72 -50.55
N PHE A 384 -7.26 16.23 -51.26
CA PHE A 384 -5.85 15.96 -50.94
C PHE A 384 -5.43 16.58 -49.59
N LEU A 385 -5.90 17.78 -49.28
CA LEU A 385 -5.65 18.43 -47.99
C LEU A 385 -6.37 17.68 -46.85
N ALA A 386 -7.63 17.27 -47.07
CA ALA A 386 -8.36 16.44 -46.11
C ALA A 386 -7.61 15.13 -45.80
N THR A 387 -7.05 14.49 -46.82
CA THR A 387 -6.26 13.25 -46.72
C THR A 387 -5.00 13.47 -45.85
N ILE A 388 -4.27 14.57 -46.06
CA ILE A 388 -3.11 14.95 -45.23
C ILE A 388 -3.52 15.24 -43.78
N VAL A 389 -4.62 15.98 -43.57
CA VAL A 389 -5.10 16.32 -42.22
C VAL A 389 -5.56 15.08 -41.46
N LEU A 390 -6.19 14.10 -42.11
CA LEU A 390 -6.54 12.82 -41.51
C LEU A 390 -5.31 11.96 -41.16
N ALA A 391 -4.26 11.98 -41.99
CA ALA A 391 -2.99 11.33 -41.67
C ALA A 391 -2.32 11.95 -40.42
N ILE A 392 -2.26 13.29 -40.36
CA ILE A 392 -1.67 14.05 -39.23
C ILE A 392 -2.51 13.88 -37.95
N TYR A 393 -3.85 13.86 -38.07
CA TYR A 393 -4.75 13.49 -36.97
C TYR A 393 -4.39 12.12 -36.39
N GLY A 394 -4.16 11.11 -37.25
CA GLY A 394 -3.73 9.77 -36.84
C GLY A 394 -2.48 9.79 -35.97
N CYS A 395 -1.49 10.61 -36.33
CA CYS A 395 -0.28 10.81 -35.53
C CYS A 395 -0.56 11.43 -34.15
N PHE A 396 -1.32 12.53 -34.08
CA PHE A 396 -1.60 13.20 -32.79
C PHE A 396 -2.51 12.39 -31.87
N VAL A 397 -3.54 11.73 -32.40
CA VAL A 397 -4.44 10.86 -31.62
C VAL A 397 -3.75 9.55 -31.20
N SER A 398 -2.53 9.27 -31.66
CA SER A 398 -1.71 8.20 -31.12
C SER A 398 -1.12 8.54 -29.73
N CYS A 399 -0.85 9.82 -29.46
CA CYS A 399 -0.14 10.27 -28.26
C CYS A 399 -0.95 10.07 -26.97
N GLY A 400 -2.29 10.03 -27.05
CA GLY A 400 -3.16 9.78 -25.89
C GLY A 400 -2.91 8.43 -25.20
N VAL A 401 -2.29 7.48 -25.89
CA VAL A 401 -1.86 6.18 -25.32
C VAL A 401 -0.76 6.36 -24.28
N LEU A 402 0.14 7.35 -24.48
CA LEU A 402 1.21 7.71 -23.54
C LEU A 402 0.78 8.79 -22.54
N GLY A 403 -0.28 9.51 -22.86
CA GLY A 403 -0.93 10.46 -21.97
C GLY A 403 -1.89 9.77 -21.00
N PHE A 404 -3.18 9.97 -21.22
CA PHE A 404 -4.23 9.55 -20.29
C PHE A 404 -4.32 8.04 -20.09
N TYR A 405 -4.01 7.23 -21.11
CA TYR A 405 -4.20 5.78 -21.03
C TYR A 405 -3.16 5.11 -20.10
N THR A 406 -1.87 5.37 -20.30
CA THR A 406 -0.83 4.95 -19.35
C THR A 406 -0.98 5.62 -17.99
N ALA A 407 -1.52 6.84 -17.91
CA ALA A 407 -1.85 7.48 -16.64
C ALA A 407 -2.91 6.66 -15.86
N LEU A 408 -4.06 6.34 -16.46
CA LEU A 408 -5.11 5.51 -15.84
C LEU A 408 -4.58 4.13 -15.38
N LEU A 409 -3.64 3.55 -16.12
CA LEU A 409 -3.02 2.27 -15.78
C LEU A 409 -1.98 2.39 -14.65
N SER A 410 -1.34 3.56 -14.49
CA SER A 410 -0.24 3.79 -13.53
C SER A 410 -0.66 4.48 -12.24
N ILE A 411 -1.73 5.28 -12.23
CA ILE A 411 -2.19 6.00 -11.01
C ILE A 411 -2.60 5.06 -9.87
N ALA A 412 -3.02 3.82 -10.19
CA ALA A 412 -3.49 2.85 -9.21
C ALA A 412 -3.34 1.37 -9.65
N PRO A 413 -2.14 0.76 -9.58
CA PRO A 413 -1.92 -0.62 -10.03
C PRO A 413 -2.78 -1.67 -9.32
N ARG A 414 -3.05 -1.48 -8.01
CA ARG A 414 -3.94 -2.35 -7.20
C ARG A 414 -5.42 -2.25 -7.58
N PHE A 415 -5.83 -1.14 -8.18
CA PHE A 415 -7.22 -0.85 -8.55
C PHE A 415 -7.42 -0.65 -10.06
N SER A 416 -6.50 -1.11 -10.91
CA SER A 416 -6.50 -0.80 -12.35
C SER A 416 -7.80 -1.16 -13.07
N ALA A 417 -8.47 -2.26 -12.70
CA ALA A 417 -9.77 -2.60 -13.29
C ALA A 417 -10.90 -1.72 -12.76
N THR A 418 -10.90 -1.35 -11.47
CA THR A 418 -11.86 -0.39 -10.91
C THR A 418 -11.71 1.01 -11.53
N VAL A 419 -10.48 1.50 -11.69
CA VAL A 419 -10.17 2.80 -12.32
C VAL A 419 -10.55 2.83 -13.79
N SER A 420 -10.17 1.79 -14.56
CA SER A 420 -10.52 1.72 -15.97
C SER A 420 -12.02 1.50 -16.19
N ALA A 421 -12.73 0.74 -15.33
CA ALA A 421 -14.18 0.61 -15.41
C ALA A 421 -14.89 1.97 -15.25
N LEU A 422 -14.50 2.78 -14.27
CA LEU A 422 -15.09 4.11 -14.07
C LEU A 422 -14.78 5.08 -15.23
N SER A 423 -13.56 5.04 -15.78
CA SER A 423 -13.19 5.83 -16.96
C SER A 423 -13.92 5.36 -18.24
N VAL A 424 -14.04 4.05 -18.44
CA VAL A 424 -14.77 3.43 -19.57
C VAL A 424 -16.27 3.68 -19.46
N PHE A 425 -16.84 3.85 -18.26
CA PHE A 425 -18.23 4.32 -18.11
C PHE A 425 -18.40 5.71 -18.74
N VAL A 426 -17.55 6.69 -18.40
CA VAL A 426 -17.62 8.05 -18.96
C VAL A 426 -17.31 8.06 -20.47
N GLY A 427 -16.34 7.27 -20.91
CA GLY A 427 -16.05 7.07 -22.33
C GLY A 427 -17.24 6.46 -23.09
N SER A 428 -17.94 5.48 -22.51
CA SER A 428 -19.10 4.82 -23.13
C SER A 428 -20.36 5.69 -23.09
N LEU A 429 -20.50 6.56 -22.08
CA LEU A 429 -21.54 7.57 -22.03
C LEU A 429 -21.35 8.58 -23.17
N THR A 430 -20.09 8.94 -23.44
CA THR A 430 -19.73 9.75 -24.61
C THR A 430 -20.06 9.00 -25.90
N HIS A 431 -19.61 7.75 -26.06
CA HIS A 431 -19.87 6.93 -27.25
C HIS A 431 -21.38 6.74 -27.55
N ALA A 432 -22.22 6.56 -26.52
CA ALA A 432 -23.66 6.40 -26.69
C ALA A 432 -24.37 7.68 -27.16
N ASN A 433 -23.86 8.86 -26.77
CA ASN A 433 -24.47 10.16 -27.06
C ASN A 433 -23.95 10.82 -28.35
N VAL A 434 -22.73 10.52 -28.82
CA VAL A 434 -22.20 11.08 -30.08
C VAL A 434 -23.14 10.83 -31.29
N PRO A 435 -23.72 9.64 -31.50
CA PRO A 435 -24.69 9.42 -32.58
C PRO A 435 -25.93 10.32 -32.50
N THR A 436 -26.39 10.64 -31.30
CA THR A 436 -27.52 11.57 -31.06
C THR A 436 -27.10 13.02 -31.34
N ILE A 437 -25.91 13.42 -30.90
CA ILE A 437 -25.35 14.77 -31.13
C ILE A 437 -25.13 14.99 -32.63
N VAL A 438 -24.52 14.04 -33.34
CA VAL A 438 -24.32 14.10 -34.79
C VAL A 438 -25.65 14.10 -35.53
N GLY A 439 -26.61 13.24 -35.12
CA GLY A 439 -27.94 13.21 -35.71
C GLY A 439 -28.75 14.49 -35.56
N PHE A 440 -28.52 15.27 -34.50
CA PHE A 440 -29.14 16.59 -34.28
C PHE A 440 -28.38 17.75 -34.93
N LEU A 441 -27.05 17.63 -35.09
CA LEU A 441 -26.23 18.68 -35.70
C LEU A 441 -26.13 18.59 -37.22
N ASN A 442 -26.47 17.45 -37.81
CA ASN A 442 -26.32 17.12 -39.24
C ASN A 442 -27.58 16.43 -39.77
N GLU A 443 -28.68 17.18 -39.81
CA GLU A 443 -29.97 16.73 -40.32
C GLU A 443 -29.96 16.67 -41.86
N ASN A 444 -29.30 17.64 -42.52
CA ASN A 444 -29.31 17.81 -43.97
C ASN A 444 -28.01 17.36 -44.66
N GLY A 445 -26.95 17.06 -43.92
CA GLY A 445 -25.66 16.62 -44.45
C GLY A 445 -24.77 17.74 -45.02
N THR A 446 -25.06 19.00 -44.70
CA THR A 446 -24.44 20.19 -45.31
C THR A 446 -23.07 20.53 -44.74
N ARG A 447 -22.29 21.31 -45.50
CA ARG A 447 -20.99 21.83 -45.02
C ARG A 447 -21.14 22.64 -43.73
N ALA A 448 -22.18 23.46 -43.60
CA ALA A 448 -22.41 24.29 -42.41
C ALA A 448 -22.72 23.47 -41.15
N GLU A 449 -23.40 22.34 -41.29
CA GLU A 449 -23.68 21.39 -40.20
C GLU A 449 -22.42 20.66 -39.74
N TRP A 450 -21.65 20.07 -40.67
CA TRP A 450 -20.39 19.38 -40.35
C TRP A 450 -19.36 20.30 -39.66
N ARG A 451 -19.32 21.60 -40.00
CA ARG A 451 -18.46 22.57 -39.30
C ARG A 451 -18.78 22.68 -37.80
N LYS A 452 -20.07 22.61 -37.40
CA LYS A 452 -20.48 22.61 -35.99
C LYS A 452 -19.85 21.43 -35.24
N ILE A 453 -19.95 20.23 -35.82
CA ILE A 453 -19.41 18.98 -35.26
C ILE A 453 -17.89 19.08 -35.08
N TRP A 454 -17.16 19.56 -36.09
CA TRP A 454 -15.71 19.70 -36.02
C TRP A 454 -15.26 20.77 -35.01
N PHE A 455 -15.97 21.90 -34.89
CA PHE A 455 -15.70 22.88 -33.82
C PHE A 455 -15.96 22.31 -32.42
N THR A 456 -17.02 21.50 -32.22
CA THR A 456 -17.26 20.80 -30.95
C THR A 456 -16.13 19.84 -30.61
N ALA A 457 -15.65 19.04 -31.58
CA ALA A 457 -14.52 18.14 -31.40
C ALA A 457 -13.23 18.88 -31.00
N ALA A 458 -12.93 20.00 -31.69
CA ALA A 458 -11.78 20.85 -31.38
C ALA A 458 -11.84 21.42 -29.96
N PHE A 459 -12.99 21.97 -29.56
CA PHE A 459 -13.20 22.54 -28.22
C PHE A 459 -12.96 21.51 -27.11
N LEU A 460 -13.54 20.30 -27.25
CA LEU A 460 -13.37 19.22 -26.26
C LEU A 460 -11.91 18.80 -26.11
N HIS A 461 -11.15 18.73 -27.21
CA HIS A 461 -9.72 18.43 -27.17
C HIS A 461 -8.90 19.55 -26.51
N CYS A 462 -9.17 20.83 -26.82
CA CYS A 462 -8.50 21.96 -26.16
C CYS A 462 -8.78 22.01 -24.64
N LEU A 463 -10.03 21.79 -24.22
CA LEU A 463 -10.40 21.70 -22.80
C LEU A 463 -9.66 20.56 -22.11
N ALA A 464 -9.63 19.37 -22.72
CA ALA A 464 -8.91 18.22 -22.18
C ALA A 464 -7.39 18.41 -22.13
N ALA A 465 -6.79 19.20 -23.03
CA ALA A 465 -5.38 19.57 -22.95
C ALA A 465 -5.08 20.40 -21.69
N ILE A 466 -5.90 21.43 -21.42
CA ILE A 466 -5.75 22.33 -20.28
C ILE A 466 -5.93 21.55 -18.96
N VAL A 467 -7.02 20.79 -18.85
CA VAL A 467 -7.35 20.02 -17.63
C VAL A 467 -6.26 19.00 -17.31
N PHE A 468 -5.78 18.23 -18.30
CA PHE A 468 -4.71 17.24 -18.07
C PHE A 468 -3.33 17.90 -17.86
N GLY A 469 -3.01 18.96 -18.60
CA GLY A 469 -1.76 19.71 -18.44
C GLY A 469 -1.59 20.27 -17.03
N ILE A 470 -2.67 20.73 -16.40
CA ILE A 470 -2.68 21.20 -15.01
C ILE A 470 -2.75 20.02 -14.03
N LEU A 471 -3.84 19.24 -14.06
CA LEU A 471 -4.21 18.30 -12.98
C LEU A 471 -3.79 16.84 -13.20
N GLY A 472 -3.30 16.48 -14.38
CA GLY A 472 -2.90 15.12 -14.72
C GLY A 472 -1.67 14.63 -13.95
N SER A 473 -1.63 13.32 -13.67
CA SER A 473 -0.45 12.62 -13.16
C SER A 473 -0.47 11.18 -13.66
N ALA A 474 0.71 10.57 -13.81
CA ALA A 474 0.90 9.17 -14.16
C ALA A 474 1.79 8.43 -13.14
N ASP A 475 2.00 9.02 -11.97
CA ASP A 475 2.67 8.37 -10.84
C ASP A 475 1.62 7.78 -9.88
N VAL A 476 1.98 6.72 -9.14
CA VAL A 476 1.06 6.00 -8.26
C VAL A 476 0.56 6.95 -7.16
N GLN A 477 -0.76 7.13 -7.08
CA GLN A 477 -1.38 8.05 -6.13
C GLN A 477 -1.37 7.45 -4.71
N GLU A 478 -1.23 8.28 -3.68
CA GLU A 478 -1.09 7.84 -2.28
C GLU A 478 -2.17 6.83 -1.83
N TRP A 479 -3.45 7.13 -2.07
CA TRP A 479 -4.58 6.24 -1.75
C TRP A 479 -4.58 4.91 -2.52
N ALA A 480 -3.77 4.78 -3.57
CA ALA A 480 -3.64 3.61 -4.41
C ALA A 480 -2.34 2.82 -4.20
N LYS A 481 -1.37 3.40 -3.48
CA LYS A 481 -0.23 2.67 -2.94
C LYS A 481 -0.76 1.56 -2.02
N VAL A 482 0.09 0.59 -1.76
CA VAL A 482 -0.15 -0.46 -0.76
C VAL A 482 0.71 -0.06 0.42
N ALA A 483 0.12 0.19 1.59
CA ALA A 483 0.87 0.13 2.84
C ALA A 483 1.48 -1.27 2.89
N PRO A 484 2.82 -1.44 2.98
CA PRO A 484 3.47 -2.69 2.64
C PRO A 484 2.81 -3.92 3.28
N GLU A 485 2.72 -5.04 2.57
CA GLU A 485 2.61 -6.31 3.30
C GLU A 485 3.99 -6.59 3.87
N VAL A 486 4.13 -6.13 5.11
CA VAL A 486 5.28 -6.22 5.98
C VAL A 486 5.69 -7.68 6.09
N ASP A 487 6.58 -8.11 5.20
CA ASP A 487 7.75 -8.79 5.71
C ASP A 487 8.39 -7.79 6.66
N LYS A 488 8.23 -8.06 7.95
CA LYS A 488 9.36 -8.44 8.77
C LYS A 488 10.60 -7.54 8.47
N GLU A 489 11.11 -6.69 9.38
CA GLU A 489 11.27 -6.99 10.83
C GLU A 489 11.45 -5.60 11.80
N GLU A 490 12.25 -5.18 12.87
CA GLU A 490 12.28 -3.98 13.84
C GLU A 490 11.80 -3.85 15.40
N LYS A 491 12.40 -3.07 16.40
CA LYS A 491 12.13 -3.05 17.95
C LYS A 491 11.99 -1.74 18.75
N ILE A 492 11.74 -1.82 20.10
CA ILE A 492 11.81 -0.77 21.18
C ILE A 492 12.91 -0.84 22.29
N LYS A 493 13.53 0.30 22.72
CA LYS A 493 13.92 0.71 24.13
C LYS A 493 15.36 1.17 24.48
N LEU A 494 15.62 2.48 24.31
CA LEU A 494 15.64 3.61 25.31
C LEU A 494 16.02 3.42 26.81
N LYS A 495 16.80 4.28 27.51
CA LYS A 495 17.70 5.43 27.19
C LYS A 495 18.66 5.87 28.36
N ASP A 496 18.50 5.49 29.65
CA ASP A 496 19.12 6.18 30.86
C ASP A 496 20.03 5.24 31.70
N ILE A 497 20.40 5.34 33.01
CA ILE A 497 20.33 6.28 34.19
C ILE A 497 21.53 7.29 34.18
N SER A 498 21.76 8.08 35.25
CA SER A 498 22.96 8.92 35.51
C SER A 498 23.50 8.79 36.96
N ASP A 499 24.80 9.00 37.20
CA ASP A 499 25.36 10.32 37.62
C ASP A 499 26.91 10.42 37.45
N GLU A 500 27.41 11.63 37.22
CA GLU A 500 28.84 12.05 37.25
C GLU A 500 29.91 11.14 36.57
N THR A 501 29.84 10.90 35.26
CA THR A 501 31.01 11.12 34.35
C THR A 501 30.62 11.08 32.87
N ASP A 502 31.35 11.87 32.07
CA ASP A 502 31.43 11.86 30.60
C ASP A 502 30.13 11.88 29.75
N ALA A 503 30.14 12.67 28.67
CA ALA A 503 29.08 12.63 27.65
C ALA A 503 29.20 11.32 26.82
N VAL A 504 28.63 10.23 27.36
CA VAL A 504 28.54 8.80 26.95
C VAL A 504 27.40 8.32 26.05
N GLY A 505 27.24 8.82 24.82
CA GLY A 505 26.51 8.08 23.75
C GLY A 505 25.01 7.85 23.98
N THR A 506 24.18 8.82 23.62
CA THR A 506 22.75 8.91 24.00
C THR A 506 21.77 8.00 23.22
N SER A 507 22.24 7.03 22.43
CA SER A 507 21.39 6.33 21.44
C SER A 507 20.48 5.25 22.02
N MET A 508 20.96 4.45 22.98
CA MET A 508 20.32 3.17 23.33
C MET A 508 20.76 2.60 24.69
N ARG A 509 20.90 3.46 25.71
CA ARG A 509 20.98 3.02 27.12
C ARG A 509 19.59 2.49 27.59
N ILE A 510 19.34 2.20 28.88
CA ILE A 510 18.00 1.79 29.36
C ILE A 510 17.45 2.65 30.50
N HIS A 511 16.29 3.30 30.27
CA HIS A 511 15.75 4.34 31.16
C HIS A 511 14.70 3.78 32.10
N ARG A 512 15.17 3.43 33.30
CA ARG A 512 14.41 3.35 34.57
C ARG A 512 13.41 4.51 34.66
N GLU A 513 12.26 4.31 35.29
CA GLU A 513 11.20 5.33 35.36
C GLU A 513 11.52 6.40 36.43
N ARG A 514 12.64 7.10 36.25
CA ARG A 514 13.27 7.95 37.27
C ARG A 514 12.49 9.24 37.56
N ILE A 515 11.56 9.60 36.68
CA ILE A 515 10.42 10.45 37.00
C ILE A 515 9.21 9.52 37.13
N LEU A 516 8.82 9.24 38.36
CA LEU A 516 7.54 8.64 38.74
C LEU A 516 6.77 9.67 39.60
N TYR A 517 5.54 9.37 40.00
CA TYR A 517 4.79 10.22 40.94
C TYR A 517 5.60 10.43 42.24
N PRO A 518 5.68 11.65 42.82
CA PRO A 518 6.37 11.89 44.10
C PRO A 518 5.90 10.96 45.22
N GLU A 519 4.61 10.65 45.25
CA GLU A 519 3.98 9.71 46.19
C GLU A 519 4.56 8.29 46.11
N ILE A 520 5.17 7.89 44.99
CA ILE A 520 5.88 6.61 44.85
C ILE A 520 7.22 6.64 45.59
N ALA A 521 7.95 7.77 45.54
CA ALA A 521 9.20 7.93 46.28
C ALA A 521 8.97 8.01 47.81
N GLU A 522 7.78 8.43 48.23
CA GLU A 522 7.34 8.44 49.63
C GLU A 522 6.68 7.11 50.08
N THR A 523 6.50 6.13 49.17
CA THR A 523 5.87 4.84 49.52
C THR A 523 6.88 3.92 50.21
N ASP A 524 6.60 3.55 51.47
CA ASP A 524 7.34 2.50 52.17
C ASP A 524 7.06 1.12 51.55
N CYS A 525 8.08 0.55 50.89
CA CYS A 525 8.03 -0.78 50.28
C CYS A 525 8.75 -1.86 51.10
N SER A 526 9.12 -1.59 52.37
CA SER A 526 9.92 -2.50 53.22
C SER A 526 9.27 -3.85 53.51
N PHE A 527 7.97 -3.98 53.27
CA PHE A 527 7.22 -5.24 53.38
C PHE A 527 7.42 -6.19 52.19
N VAL A 528 7.88 -5.70 51.03
CA VAL A 528 8.09 -6.53 49.82
C VAL A 528 9.34 -7.38 50.02
N LYS A 529 9.17 -8.71 50.03
CA LYS A 529 10.27 -9.65 50.26
C LYS A 529 11.04 -9.84 48.95
N ILE A 530 12.31 -9.42 48.91
CA ILE A 530 13.23 -9.75 47.80
C ILE A 530 13.81 -11.14 48.07
N LEU A 531 13.64 -12.04 47.11
CA LEU A 531 13.92 -13.48 47.23
C LEU A 531 14.60 -13.99 45.94
N ASN A 532 15.19 -15.19 46.01
CA ASN A 532 15.81 -15.85 44.86
C ASN A 532 15.14 -17.21 44.59
N ALA A 533 14.99 -17.56 43.32
CA ALA A 533 14.57 -18.87 42.85
C ALA A 533 15.71 -19.57 42.10
N THR A 534 15.82 -20.89 42.27
CA THR A 534 16.82 -21.70 41.57
C THR A 534 16.36 -22.02 40.15
N ALA A 535 16.91 -21.30 39.18
CA ALA A 535 16.63 -21.48 37.75
C ALA A 535 17.75 -22.28 37.05
N LYS A 536 17.46 -22.86 35.88
CA LYS A 536 18.49 -23.51 35.04
C LYS A 536 19.26 -22.47 34.23
N VAL A 537 20.57 -22.68 34.09
CA VAL A 537 21.41 -21.83 33.23
C VAL A 537 20.95 -21.93 31.78
N ASP A 538 20.75 -23.16 31.29
CA ASP A 538 20.14 -23.48 30.00
C ASP A 538 18.94 -24.41 30.20
N ASN A 539 17.76 -24.03 29.70
CA ASN A 539 16.56 -24.86 29.72
C ASN A 539 16.48 -25.86 28.56
N PHE A 540 17.26 -25.68 27.48
CA PHE A 540 17.20 -26.46 26.25
C PHE A 540 18.31 -27.51 26.12
N ASP A 541 19.51 -27.30 26.70
CA ASP A 541 20.49 -28.39 26.82
C ASP A 541 20.16 -29.33 27.99
N SER A 542 19.57 -30.47 27.67
CA SER A 542 19.30 -31.58 28.61
C SER A 542 20.53 -32.14 29.34
N LYS A 543 21.76 -31.85 28.89
CA LYS A 543 23.01 -32.24 29.56
C LYS A 543 23.51 -31.18 30.55
N ASN A 544 23.06 -29.94 30.40
CA ASN A 544 23.42 -28.88 31.32
C ASN A 544 22.64 -29.06 32.64
N THR A 545 23.38 -29.25 33.73
CA THR A 545 22.84 -29.38 35.10
C THR A 545 23.18 -28.18 35.98
N GLU A 546 23.75 -27.11 35.41
CA GLU A 546 24.08 -25.88 36.13
C GLU A 546 22.80 -25.09 36.45
N THR A 547 22.79 -24.51 37.65
CA THR A 547 21.68 -23.70 38.15
C THR A 547 22.21 -22.39 38.70
N TRP A 548 21.41 -21.34 38.53
CA TRP A 548 21.71 -19.98 38.99
C TRP A 548 20.58 -19.48 39.89
N GLN A 549 20.70 -18.25 40.38
CA GLN A 549 19.72 -17.62 41.26
C GLN A 549 19.05 -16.46 40.52
N GLN A 550 17.77 -16.62 40.21
CA GLN A 550 16.94 -15.60 39.58
C GLN A 550 16.19 -14.83 40.67
N MET A 551 16.30 -13.50 40.67
CA MET A 551 15.66 -12.68 41.67
C MET A 551 14.15 -12.54 41.39
N TYR A 552 13.36 -12.56 42.45
CA TYR A 552 11.95 -12.20 42.41
C TYR A 552 11.55 -11.45 43.68
N GLN A 553 10.44 -10.74 43.60
CA GLN A 553 9.89 -9.94 44.67
C GLN A 553 8.49 -10.42 45.00
N LEU A 554 8.16 -10.43 46.29
CA LEU A 554 6.94 -11.03 46.80
C LEU A 554 6.21 -10.02 47.69
N ASN A 555 4.96 -9.70 47.32
CA ASN A 555 4.03 -8.94 48.15
C ASN A 555 2.84 -9.82 48.51
N ASP A 556 2.71 -10.10 49.80
CA ASP A 556 1.69 -10.94 50.43
C ASP A 556 0.75 -10.15 51.36
N GLN A 557 0.77 -8.81 51.34
CA GLN A 557 -0.09 -7.95 52.18
C GLN A 557 -1.59 -8.27 52.07
N TYR A 558 -2.03 -8.68 50.88
CA TYR A 558 -3.42 -9.00 50.57
C TYR A 558 -3.68 -10.51 50.54
N PHE A 559 -2.64 -11.34 50.70
CA PHE A 559 -2.73 -12.77 50.45
C PHE A 559 -3.24 -13.55 51.67
N HIS A 560 -4.04 -14.57 51.42
CA HIS A 560 -4.57 -15.48 52.44
C HIS A 560 -4.20 -16.93 52.08
N PRO A 561 -3.16 -17.52 52.72
CA PRO A 561 -2.59 -18.79 52.27
C PRO A 561 -3.46 -20.03 52.56
N ASP A 562 -4.50 -19.91 53.40
CA ASP A 562 -5.37 -21.03 53.80
C ASP A 562 -6.60 -21.22 52.86
N VAL A 563 -6.66 -20.54 51.71
CA VAL A 563 -7.73 -20.71 50.71
C VAL A 563 -7.47 -21.90 49.78
N SER A 564 -8.53 -22.53 49.26
CA SER A 564 -8.42 -23.75 48.44
C SER A 564 -7.86 -23.53 47.03
N ASN A 565 -8.07 -22.35 46.45
CA ASN A 565 -7.64 -21.95 45.11
C ASN A 565 -6.94 -20.57 45.21
N PRO A 566 -5.68 -20.49 45.68
CA PRO A 566 -5.00 -19.21 45.91
C PRO A 566 -4.70 -18.46 44.60
N VAL A 567 -5.05 -17.17 44.54
CA VAL A 567 -4.80 -16.33 43.35
C VAL A 567 -3.39 -15.73 43.42
N ILE A 568 -2.67 -15.74 42.28
CA ILE A 568 -1.32 -15.20 42.16
C ILE A 568 -1.19 -14.36 40.89
N PHE A 569 -0.83 -13.09 41.02
CA PHE A 569 -0.48 -12.23 39.90
C PHE A 569 1.04 -12.28 39.67
N LEU A 570 1.46 -12.86 38.55
CA LEU A 570 2.86 -12.89 38.11
C LEU A 570 3.14 -11.67 37.23
N TYR A 571 3.79 -10.66 37.80
CA TYR A 571 4.32 -9.54 37.05
C TYR A 571 5.67 -9.93 36.42
N ILE A 572 5.72 -9.92 35.10
CA ILE A 572 6.91 -10.26 34.32
C ILE A 572 7.72 -8.97 34.16
N SER A 573 8.95 -8.95 34.68
CA SER A 573 9.92 -7.88 34.37
C SER A 573 10.65 -8.18 33.06
N GLY A 574 11.36 -7.21 32.49
CA GLY A 574 11.93 -7.31 31.15
C GLY A 574 13.35 -6.77 31.00
N GLU A 575 13.49 -5.86 30.05
CA GLU A 575 14.68 -5.16 29.59
C GLU A 575 15.40 -4.30 30.66
N SER A 576 14.99 -4.36 31.92
CA SER A 576 15.49 -3.54 33.03
C SER A 576 15.45 -4.30 34.36
N GLU A 577 16.02 -3.69 35.40
CA GLU A 577 15.84 -4.15 36.78
C GLU A 577 14.35 -4.29 37.17
N ALA A 578 14.05 -5.23 38.06
CA ALA A 578 12.72 -5.33 38.67
C ALA A 578 12.51 -4.16 39.66
N GLU A 579 12.02 -3.02 39.18
CA GLU A 579 11.69 -1.86 40.02
C GLU A 579 10.62 -2.25 41.07
N ILE A 580 10.99 -2.14 42.36
CA ILE A 580 10.19 -2.61 43.51
C ILE A 580 8.82 -1.92 43.66
N GLN A 581 8.72 -0.75 43.05
CA GLN A 581 7.50 0.05 42.92
C GLN A 581 6.37 -0.78 42.31
N TYR A 582 6.66 -1.66 41.33
CA TYR A 582 5.66 -2.46 40.64
C TYR A 582 5.06 -3.58 41.51
N ALA A 583 5.82 -4.17 42.45
CA ALA A 583 5.29 -5.10 43.45
C ALA A 583 4.66 -4.40 44.67
N CYS A 584 4.89 -3.09 44.83
CA CYS A 584 4.60 -2.34 46.05
C CYS A 584 3.40 -1.39 45.94
N TRP A 585 3.37 -0.53 44.91
CA TRP A 585 2.53 0.67 44.91
C TRP A 585 1.08 0.37 44.55
N SER A 586 0.20 0.48 45.54
CA SER A 586 -1.23 0.15 45.47
C SER A 586 -2.04 0.90 44.40
N ASN A 587 -1.47 1.91 43.75
CA ASN A 587 -2.14 2.67 42.69
C ASN A 587 -2.00 2.08 41.29
N PHE A 588 -1.03 1.20 41.02
CA PHE A 588 -0.95 0.49 39.74
C PHE A 588 -2.18 -0.42 39.53
N THR A 589 -2.58 -0.62 38.27
CA THR A 589 -3.82 -1.33 37.93
C THR A 589 -3.81 -2.80 38.43
N HIS A 590 -2.69 -3.51 38.31
CA HIS A 590 -2.57 -4.89 38.81
C HIS A 590 -2.52 -4.98 40.34
N MET A 591 -1.99 -3.98 41.04
CA MET A 591 -2.01 -3.94 42.51
C MET A 591 -3.43 -3.74 43.06
N LYS A 592 -4.31 -3.06 42.31
CA LYS A 592 -5.75 -2.95 42.62
C LYS A 592 -6.48 -4.27 42.42
N TRP A 593 -6.15 -5.03 41.37
CA TRP A 593 -6.64 -6.40 41.23
C TRP A 593 -6.14 -7.30 42.38
N ALA A 594 -4.88 -7.17 42.80
CA ALA A 594 -4.36 -7.94 43.93
C ALA A 594 -5.13 -7.68 45.24
N GLN A 595 -5.46 -6.41 45.52
CA GLN A 595 -6.34 -6.02 46.63
C GLN A 595 -7.76 -6.61 46.50
N LYS A 596 -8.34 -6.58 45.29
CA LYS A 596 -9.70 -7.07 45.02
C LYS A 596 -9.84 -8.59 45.22
N HIS A 597 -8.85 -9.36 44.76
CA HIS A 597 -8.90 -10.83 44.77
C HIS A 597 -8.18 -11.49 45.96
N ASN A 598 -7.64 -10.71 46.90
CA ASN A 598 -6.80 -11.19 48.01
C ASN A 598 -5.60 -12.03 47.50
N ALA A 599 -4.98 -11.54 46.41
CA ALA A 599 -3.98 -12.30 45.66
C ALA A 599 -2.56 -12.01 46.14
N LEU A 600 -1.69 -13.02 45.97
CA LEU A 600 -0.25 -12.87 46.08
C LEU A 600 0.29 -12.16 44.84
N VAL A 601 1.17 -11.16 44.99
CA VAL A 601 1.87 -10.55 43.86
C VAL A 601 3.31 -11.03 43.83
N VAL A 602 3.73 -11.55 42.67
CA VAL A 602 5.06 -12.07 42.43
C VAL A 602 5.64 -11.32 41.23
N GLN A 603 6.67 -10.50 41.43
CA GLN A 603 7.39 -9.82 40.35
C GLN A 603 8.69 -10.57 40.09
N LEU A 604 8.80 -11.24 38.94
CA LEU A 604 9.98 -12.02 38.57
C LEU A 604 10.92 -11.17 37.71
N GLU A 605 12.21 -11.13 38.05
CA GLU A 605 13.22 -10.41 37.27
C GLU A 605 13.69 -11.25 36.08
N HIS A 606 13.96 -10.60 34.94
CA HIS A 606 14.36 -11.27 33.72
C HIS A 606 15.84 -11.65 33.75
N ARG A 607 16.21 -12.81 33.19
CA ARG A 607 17.63 -13.19 33.02
C ARG A 607 18.41 -12.09 32.30
N PHE A 608 19.62 -11.81 32.77
CA PHE A 608 20.54 -10.76 32.30
C PHE A 608 20.12 -9.30 32.53
N PHE A 609 19.13 -9.04 33.40
CA PHE A 609 18.76 -7.68 33.79
C PHE A 609 18.73 -7.54 35.32
N GLY A 610 18.88 -6.30 35.81
CA GLY A 610 18.92 -5.98 37.23
C GLY A 610 20.03 -6.67 37.99
N ASN A 611 19.69 -7.73 38.74
CA ASN A 611 20.60 -8.56 39.54
C ASN A 611 20.63 -10.02 39.06
N SER A 612 19.87 -10.37 38.03
CA SER A 612 19.55 -11.76 37.66
C SER A 612 20.45 -12.32 36.54
N TYR A 613 21.72 -12.57 36.82
CA TYR A 613 22.70 -13.08 35.85
C TYR A 613 23.02 -14.58 36.03
N PRO A 614 22.94 -15.42 34.98
CA PRO A 614 23.26 -16.85 35.07
C PRO A 614 24.73 -17.19 35.33
N LYS A 615 25.67 -16.32 34.94
CA LYS A 615 27.10 -16.42 35.30
C LYS A 615 27.62 -15.06 35.79
N TRP A 616 28.64 -15.15 36.64
CA TRP A 616 29.39 -14.02 37.19
C TRP A 616 30.87 -14.28 37.01
N THR A 617 31.65 -13.21 36.80
CA THR A 617 33.12 -13.30 36.70
C THR A 617 33.77 -13.57 38.05
N ASP A 618 35.03 -14.02 38.06
CA ASP A 618 35.86 -14.20 39.27
C ASP A 618 35.99 -12.93 40.15
N LYS A 619 35.62 -11.75 39.61
CA LYS A 619 35.64 -10.45 40.28
C LYS A 619 34.30 -10.04 40.89
N GLY A 620 33.25 -10.85 40.74
CA GLY A 620 31.89 -10.50 41.15
C GLY A 620 31.14 -9.57 40.19
N LEU A 621 31.68 -9.32 39.00
CA LEU A 621 31.00 -8.54 37.94
C LEU A 621 30.08 -9.47 37.13
N ALA A 622 28.93 -8.95 36.69
CA ALA A 622 27.97 -9.67 35.85
C ALA A 622 28.58 -10.00 34.48
N ASP A 623 28.46 -11.25 34.01
CA ASP A 623 29.07 -11.69 32.75
C ASP A 623 28.13 -11.51 31.54
N MET A 624 28.55 -10.69 30.59
CA MET A 624 27.87 -10.42 29.31
C MET A 624 28.84 -10.59 28.12
N SER A 625 29.78 -11.54 28.25
CA SER A 625 30.52 -12.12 27.14
C SER A 625 29.59 -12.80 26.12
N LEU A 626 30.06 -12.99 24.89
CA LEU A 626 29.26 -13.58 23.80
C LEU A 626 28.83 -15.03 24.10
N GLU A 627 29.66 -15.81 24.82
CA GLU A 627 29.31 -17.16 25.27
C GLU A 627 28.09 -17.12 26.19
N THR A 628 28.17 -16.33 27.26
CA THR A 628 27.13 -16.29 28.28
C THR A 628 25.86 -15.59 27.76
N LEU A 629 26.00 -14.54 26.94
CA LEU A 629 24.86 -13.90 26.26
C LEU A 629 24.06 -14.87 25.38
N SER A 630 24.64 -15.96 24.85
CA SER A 630 23.85 -16.95 24.08
C SER A 630 22.67 -17.55 24.87
N LEU A 631 22.70 -17.47 26.20
CA LEU A 631 21.64 -17.89 27.12
C LEU A 631 20.53 -16.82 27.32
N LEU A 632 20.73 -15.59 26.85
CA LEU A 632 19.75 -14.50 26.88
C LEU A 632 18.85 -14.57 25.64
N SER A 633 17.72 -15.25 25.74
CA SER A 633 16.72 -15.34 24.67
C SER A 633 15.28 -15.28 25.22
N PRO A 634 14.29 -14.81 24.44
CA PRO A 634 12.88 -14.89 24.83
C PRO A 634 12.40 -16.33 24.99
N GLN A 635 12.99 -17.28 24.26
CA GLN A 635 12.72 -18.71 24.43
C GLN A 635 13.16 -19.19 25.81
N GLN A 636 14.37 -18.82 26.26
CA GLN A 636 14.85 -19.15 27.62
C GLN A 636 14.00 -18.44 28.69
N ALA A 637 13.62 -17.18 28.48
CA ALA A 637 12.76 -16.44 29.40
C ALA A 637 11.37 -17.11 29.57
N VAL A 638 10.75 -17.55 28.47
CA VAL A 638 9.47 -18.28 28.50
C VAL A 638 9.59 -19.62 29.26
N GLU A 639 10.73 -20.32 29.17
CA GLU A 639 11.00 -21.51 29.99
C GLU A 639 11.30 -21.18 31.45
N ASP A 640 11.96 -20.07 31.75
CA ASP A 640 12.19 -19.62 33.13
C ASP A 640 10.85 -19.31 33.83
N LEU A 641 9.92 -18.60 33.18
CA LEU A 641 8.56 -18.40 33.71
C LEU A 641 7.86 -19.73 33.99
N ALA A 642 7.99 -20.69 33.07
CA ALA A 642 7.38 -22.01 33.19
C ALA A 642 7.98 -22.83 34.34
N ASN A 643 9.30 -22.80 34.50
CA ASN A 643 10.01 -23.55 35.55
C ASN A 643 9.91 -22.87 36.92
N PHE A 644 9.82 -21.54 36.97
CA PHE A 644 9.50 -20.78 38.16
C PHE A 644 8.13 -21.17 38.71
N ILE A 645 7.05 -21.09 37.92
CA ILE A 645 5.70 -21.49 38.37
C ILE A 645 5.67 -22.95 38.85
N ARG A 646 6.36 -23.86 38.16
CA ARG A 646 6.44 -25.29 38.54
C ARG A 646 7.21 -25.55 39.84
N THR A 647 8.09 -24.65 40.26
CA THR A 647 8.97 -24.82 41.45
C THR A 647 8.67 -23.84 42.58
N PHE A 648 7.77 -22.88 42.36
CA PHE A 648 7.42 -21.82 43.31
C PHE A 648 6.91 -22.38 44.64
N GLN A 649 7.38 -21.78 45.73
CA GLN A 649 6.99 -22.12 47.09
C GLN A 649 6.76 -20.85 47.90
N TYR A 650 5.63 -20.79 48.59
CA TYR A 650 5.31 -19.75 49.56
C TYR A 650 5.61 -20.30 50.96
N ASP A 651 6.44 -19.59 51.74
CA ASP A 651 6.96 -20.02 53.05
C ASP A 651 7.41 -21.51 53.10
N GLY A 652 8.11 -21.96 52.05
CA GLY A 652 8.64 -23.32 51.92
C GLY A 652 7.61 -24.41 51.61
N LYS A 653 6.42 -24.05 51.11
CA LYS A 653 5.36 -24.98 50.71
C LYS A 653 4.86 -24.68 49.29
N PRO A 654 4.53 -25.71 48.48
CA PRO A 654 3.85 -25.51 47.21
C PRO A 654 2.41 -25.00 47.44
N LEU A 655 1.99 -24.01 46.65
CA LEU A 655 0.60 -23.56 46.61
C LEU A 655 -0.18 -24.41 45.60
N ASN A 656 -0.82 -25.47 46.10
CA ASN A 656 -1.68 -26.35 45.29
C ASN A 656 -2.86 -25.55 44.71
N ASN A 657 -3.31 -25.91 43.50
CA ASN A 657 -4.43 -25.28 42.79
C ASN A 657 -4.31 -23.74 42.62
N ALA A 658 -3.09 -23.20 42.64
CA ALA A 658 -2.88 -21.76 42.49
C ALA A 658 -3.35 -21.23 41.12
N ARG A 659 -4.18 -20.19 41.13
CA ARG A 659 -4.65 -19.47 39.94
C ARG A 659 -3.68 -18.37 39.57
N TRP A 660 -2.71 -18.72 38.73
CA TRP A 660 -1.72 -17.78 38.19
C TRP A 660 -2.30 -16.94 37.04
N VAL A 661 -2.22 -15.62 37.14
CA VAL A 661 -2.48 -14.68 36.03
C VAL A 661 -1.17 -13.98 35.68
N ALA A 662 -0.74 -14.10 34.43
CA ALA A 662 0.49 -13.44 33.94
C ALA A 662 0.22 -12.01 33.50
N ILE A 663 1.09 -11.07 33.87
CA ILE A 663 0.96 -9.64 33.55
C ILE A 663 2.30 -9.13 33.03
N GLY A 664 2.28 -8.33 31.95
CA GLY A 664 3.46 -7.62 31.47
C GLY A 664 3.11 -6.56 30.41
N GLY A 665 3.85 -5.45 30.40
CA GLY A 665 3.81 -4.43 29.35
C GLY A 665 5.02 -4.56 28.41
N SER A 666 5.06 -3.91 27.24
CA SER A 666 6.28 -3.87 26.40
C SER A 666 6.75 -5.27 25.96
N TYR A 667 8.07 -5.50 25.85
CA TYR A 667 8.69 -6.81 25.69
C TYR A 667 8.23 -7.84 26.74
N PRO A 668 8.07 -7.53 28.05
CA PRO A 668 7.34 -8.39 28.98
C PRO A 668 5.92 -8.74 28.56
N GLY A 669 5.21 -7.84 27.88
CA GLY A 669 3.93 -8.11 27.22
C GLY A 669 4.08 -9.11 26.06
N ALA A 670 5.13 -9.02 25.26
CA ALA A 670 5.42 -10.02 24.23
C ALA A 670 5.76 -11.39 24.86
N VAL A 671 6.61 -11.43 25.89
CA VAL A 671 6.95 -12.64 26.67
C VAL A 671 5.71 -13.21 27.38
N CYS A 672 4.85 -12.36 27.96
CA CYS A 672 3.54 -12.70 28.54
C CYS A 672 2.65 -13.42 27.52
N ALA A 673 2.53 -12.87 26.32
CA ALA A 673 1.70 -13.44 25.26
C ALA A 673 2.29 -14.74 24.70
N TRP A 674 3.62 -14.82 24.52
CA TRP A 674 4.29 -16.04 24.08
C TRP A 674 4.24 -17.14 25.15
N PHE A 675 4.39 -16.78 26.43
CA PHE A 675 4.24 -17.69 27.57
C PHE A 675 2.82 -18.23 27.66
N ARG A 676 1.79 -17.37 27.59
CA ARG A 676 0.37 -17.78 27.59
C ARG A 676 0.03 -18.70 26.40
N ALA A 677 0.65 -18.50 25.25
CA ALA A 677 0.48 -19.36 24.08
C ALA A 677 1.23 -20.71 24.16
N LYS A 678 2.37 -20.75 24.86
CA LYS A 678 3.20 -21.96 25.06
C LYS A 678 2.75 -22.83 26.23
N TYR A 679 2.32 -22.19 27.31
CA TYR A 679 1.99 -22.82 28.59
C TYR A 679 0.61 -22.36 29.11
N PRO A 680 -0.48 -22.64 28.34
CA PRO A 680 -1.84 -22.29 28.74
C PRO A 680 -2.29 -23.03 30.01
N ASP A 681 -1.63 -24.13 30.38
CA ASP A 681 -1.93 -24.93 31.57
C ASP A 681 -1.29 -24.39 32.86
N LEU A 682 -0.30 -23.48 32.75
CA LEU A 682 0.40 -22.89 33.91
C LEU A 682 -0.21 -21.57 34.39
N THR A 683 -1.22 -21.06 33.69
CA THR A 683 -1.94 -19.82 34.02
C THR A 683 -3.43 -20.03 33.78
N VAL A 684 -4.28 -19.27 34.48
CA VAL A 684 -5.73 -19.23 34.18
C VAL A 684 -6.06 -18.17 33.14
N GLY A 685 -5.23 -17.13 33.03
CA GLY A 685 -5.27 -16.13 31.96
C GLY A 685 -4.07 -15.18 31.98
N ALA A 686 -4.07 -14.16 31.12
CA ALA A 686 -3.00 -13.17 31.06
C ALA A 686 -3.46 -11.77 30.59
N VAL A 687 -2.74 -10.73 31.02
CA VAL A 687 -2.89 -9.34 30.54
C VAL A 687 -1.54 -8.84 30.03
N CYS A 688 -1.42 -8.74 28.71
CA CYS A 688 -0.17 -8.49 28.02
C CYS A 688 -0.25 -7.16 27.24
N SER A 689 0.03 -6.04 27.92
CA SER A 689 -0.13 -4.69 27.38
C SER A 689 0.99 -4.28 26.42
N SER A 690 0.64 -3.48 25.42
CA SER A 690 1.54 -2.88 24.42
C SER A 690 2.56 -3.89 23.88
N ALA A 691 2.09 -5.11 23.61
CA ALA A 691 2.91 -6.29 23.42
C ALA A 691 3.36 -6.44 21.95
N PRO A 692 4.65 -6.21 21.62
CA PRO A 692 5.18 -6.43 20.28
C PRO A 692 5.39 -7.94 20.04
N VAL A 693 4.29 -8.70 19.91
CA VAL A 693 4.30 -10.16 19.71
C VAL A 693 4.89 -10.60 18.37
N TRP A 694 5.34 -9.65 17.55
CA TRP A 694 5.98 -9.83 16.25
C TRP A 694 7.50 -9.53 16.33
N PRO A 695 8.36 -10.57 16.36
CA PRO A 695 9.81 -10.43 16.16
C PRO A 695 10.14 -9.89 14.76
N LYS A 696 11.08 -8.94 14.69
CA LYS A 696 11.24 -7.97 13.61
C LYS A 696 12.86 -7.64 13.45
N VAL A 697 13.83 -7.31 12.46
CA VAL A 697 14.27 -7.02 10.98
C VAL A 697 14.42 -5.53 10.40
N ASP A 698 13.37 -4.80 9.95
CA ASP A 698 13.36 -3.36 9.56
C ASP A 698 11.97 -2.71 9.85
N PHE A 699 11.88 -1.68 10.72
CA PHE A 699 10.62 -1.09 11.23
C PHE A 699 10.55 0.43 11.16
N TYR A 700 10.54 0.87 9.91
CA TYR A 700 10.10 2.21 9.51
C TYR A 700 8.66 2.52 9.95
N GLU A 701 7.80 1.51 10.16
CA GLU A 701 6.42 1.74 10.63
C GLU A 701 6.37 2.40 12.01
N PHE A 702 7.46 2.31 12.79
CA PHE A 702 7.62 3.07 14.02
C PHE A 702 7.51 4.58 13.80
N ALA A 703 8.30 5.07 12.84
CA ALA A 703 8.29 6.47 12.41
C ALA A 703 6.96 6.85 11.72
N GLU A 704 6.23 5.90 11.14
CA GLU A 704 4.90 6.13 10.55
C GLU A 704 3.80 6.29 11.60
N VAL A 705 3.82 5.52 12.70
CA VAL A 705 2.85 5.71 13.79
C VAL A 705 3.18 6.98 14.60
N ILE A 706 4.46 7.34 14.75
CA ILE A 706 4.85 8.66 15.30
C ILE A 706 4.29 9.81 14.42
N GLU A 707 4.40 9.71 13.09
CA GLU A 707 3.74 10.67 12.18
C GLU A 707 2.22 10.66 12.33
N PHE A 708 1.59 9.48 12.41
CA PHE A 708 0.14 9.38 12.58
C PHE A 708 -0.34 10.11 13.84
N ALA A 709 0.30 9.88 15.00
CA ALA A 709 -0.07 10.52 16.25
C ALA A 709 0.08 12.06 16.20
N ILE A 710 1.18 12.55 15.63
CA ILE A 710 1.43 13.99 15.46
C ILE A 710 0.42 14.61 14.48
N ASN A 711 0.11 13.94 13.36
CA ASN A 711 -0.83 14.44 12.35
C ASN A 711 -2.31 14.34 12.78
N ASP A 712 -2.68 13.36 13.62
CA ASP A 712 -4.00 13.26 14.26
C ASP A 712 -4.18 14.30 15.37
N TRP A 713 -3.09 14.82 15.94
CA TRP A 713 -3.11 15.95 16.87
C TRP A 713 -3.17 17.31 16.15
N ASP A 714 -2.21 17.61 15.28
CA ASP A 714 -2.20 18.81 14.43
C ASP A 714 -1.39 18.58 13.14
N PRO A 715 -2.02 18.51 11.95
CA PRO A 715 -1.31 18.37 10.68
C PRO A 715 -0.23 19.43 10.42
N ARG A 716 -0.38 20.64 10.97
CA ARG A 716 0.63 21.72 10.84
C ARG A 716 1.91 21.38 11.59
N CYS A 717 1.81 20.64 12.69
CA CYS A 717 2.94 20.14 13.45
C CYS A 717 3.72 19.10 12.62
N ALA A 718 3.01 18.17 11.97
CA ALA A 718 3.62 17.20 11.05
C ALA A 718 4.32 17.89 9.86
N ASP A 719 3.68 18.87 9.21
CA ASP A 719 4.28 19.66 8.12
C ASP A 719 5.53 20.43 8.59
N ASN A 720 5.48 21.07 9.77
CA ASN A 720 6.59 21.81 10.34
C ASN A 720 7.79 20.91 10.73
N ILE A 721 7.53 19.73 11.29
CA ILE A 721 8.57 18.73 11.60
C ILE A 721 9.20 18.22 10.30
N ARG A 722 8.36 17.86 9.31
CA ARG A 722 8.78 17.42 7.98
C ARG A 722 9.66 18.46 7.29
N ALA A 723 9.31 19.74 7.36
CA ALA A 723 10.14 20.83 6.84
C ALA A 723 11.49 20.94 7.58
N GLY A 724 11.48 20.88 8.92
CA GLY A 724 12.67 20.97 9.75
C GLY A 724 13.67 19.83 9.53
N PHE A 725 13.24 18.57 9.53
CA PHE A 725 14.11 17.43 9.26
C PHE A 725 14.59 17.38 7.79
N THR A 726 13.78 17.88 6.84
CA THR A 726 14.22 18.04 5.45
C THR A 726 15.37 19.05 5.34
N GLU A 727 15.35 20.13 6.13
CA GLU A 727 16.41 21.13 6.18
C GLU A 727 17.67 20.62 6.90
N ILE A 728 17.53 19.95 8.05
CA ILE A 728 18.66 19.29 8.75
C ILE A 728 19.39 18.34 7.80
N ARG A 729 18.65 17.50 7.07
CA ARG A 729 19.21 16.58 6.08
C ARG A 729 19.94 17.29 4.93
N GLN A 730 19.53 18.51 4.55
CA GLN A 730 20.27 19.31 3.56
C GLN A 730 21.56 19.87 4.16
N LEU A 731 21.54 20.32 5.42
CA LEU A 731 22.71 20.81 6.13
C LEU A 731 23.77 19.71 6.32
N THR A 732 23.38 18.45 6.54
CA THR A 732 24.32 17.32 6.67
C THR A 732 25.12 17.01 5.40
N TYR A 733 24.80 17.60 4.24
CA TYR A 733 25.53 17.37 2.98
C TYR A 733 26.67 18.37 2.69
N THR A 734 26.97 19.33 3.57
CA THR A 734 28.04 20.32 3.33
C THR A 734 28.74 20.78 4.61
N ASP A 735 30.05 21.04 4.53
CA ASP A 735 30.90 21.51 5.63
C ASP A 735 30.33 22.77 6.32
N LYS A 736 29.78 23.69 5.51
CA LYS A 736 29.10 24.89 6.03
C LYS A 736 27.82 24.54 6.80
N GLY A 737 27.07 23.55 6.32
CA GLY A 737 25.88 23.05 6.97
C GLY A 737 26.19 22.30 8.27
N HIS A 738 27.29 21.54 8.33
CA HIS A 738 27.82 20.97 9.57
C HIS A 738 28.12 22.07 10.60
N GLY A 739 28.81 23.14 10.20
CA GLY A 739 29.05 24.31 11.06
C GLY A 739 27.76 24.93 11.62
N ILE A 740 26.71 25.07 10.80
CA ILE A 740 25.40 25.57 11.24
C ILE A 740 24.73 24.60 12.23
N LEU A 741 24.80 23.28 12.00
CA LEU A 741 24.26 22.28 12.93
C LEU A 741 25.02 22.28 14.26
N ASN A 742 26.35 22.41 14.23
CA ASN A 742 27.21 22.49 15.42
C ASN A 742 26.83 23.69 16.31
N GLU A 743 26.61 24.86 15.69
CA GLU A 743 26.17 26.08 16.38
C GLU A 743 24.72 25.95 16.91
N LEU A 744 23.79 25.45 16.10
CA LEU A 744 22.38 25.33 16.48
C LEU A 744 22.14 24.31 17.60
N PHE A 745 22.82 23.16 17.60
CA PHE A 745 22.56 22.06 18.53
C PHE A 745 23.66 21.87 19.58
N ASN A 746 24.65 22.77 19.67
CA ASN A 746 25.76 22.69 20.63
C ASN A 746 26.47 21.32 20.58
N ILE A 747 26.87 20.87 19.39
CA ILE A 747 27.31 19.49 19.14
C ILE A 747 28.78 19.29 19.57
N THR A 748 29.05 18.24 20.36
CA THR A 748 30.39 17.90 20.86
C THR A 748 30.69 16.39 20.79
N PRO A 749 31.71 15.93 20.05
CA PRO A 749 32.59 16.71 19.15
C PRO A 749 31.83 17.37 18.00
N ALA A 750 32.34 18.51 17.53
CA ALA A 750 31.76 19.17 16.37
C ALA A 750 31.78 18.22 15.14
N LEU A 751 30.72 18.24 14.34
CA LEU A 751 30.69 17.59 13.04
C LEU A 751 31.73 18.25 12.13
N ASP A 752 32.88 17.59 11.96
CA ASP A 752 33.95 17.94 11.02
C ASP A 752 34.51 16.66 10.38
N PRO A 753 34.36 16.45 9.05
CA PRO A 753 34.88 15.28 8.33
C PRO A 753 36.39 15.03 8.46
N GLN A 754 37.17 16.01 8.92
CA GLN A 754 38.62 15.87 9.12
C GLN A 754 38.98 15.29 10.50
N THR A 755 38.02 15.18 11.43
CA THR A 755 38.28 14.83 12.83
C THR A 755 37.89 13.40 13.23
N SER A 756 37.10 12.69 12.40
CA SER A 756 36.59 11.36 12.70
C SER A 756 36.70 10.39 11.51
N SER A 757 37.09 9.15 11.79
CA SER A 757 37.06 8.04 10.82
C SER A 757 35.64 7.53 10.54
N ASP A 758 34.71 7.75 11.47
CA ASP A 758 33.34 7.23 11.43
C ASP A 758 32.33 8.37 11.16
N PHE A 759 32.76 9.44 10.49
CA PHE A 759 31.99 10.68 10.31
C PHE A 759 30.54 10.48 9.81
N ASP A 760 30.32 9.62 8.82
CA ASP A 760 28.97 9.31 8.33
C ASP A 760 28.08 8.67 9.42
N PHE A 761 28.67 7.90 10.34
CA PHE A 761 28.00 7.33 11.49
C PHE A 761 27.87 8.33 12.65
N ASP A 762 28.78 9.29 12.83
CA ASP A 762 28.60 10.41 13.77
C ASP A 762 27.44 11.32 13.33
N VAL A 763 27.33 11.62 12.04
CA VAL A 763 26.18 12.31 11.44
C VAL A 763 24.89 11.52 11.65
N THR A 764 24.92 10.21 11.37
CA THR A 764 23.73 9.34 11.53
C THR A 764 23.35 9.18 13.01
N ASN A 765 24.32 9.18 13.92
CA ASN A 765 24.09 9.12 15.36
C ASN A 765 23.47 10.42 15.89
N PHE A 766 23.95 11.58 15.44
CA PHE A 766 23.29 12.87 15.70
C PHE A 766 21.82 12.88 15.23
N LEU A 767 21.58 12.40 14.00
CA LEU A 767 20.23 12.28 13.45
C LEU A 767 19.35 11.32 14.26
N ASN A 768 19.92 10.22 14.74
CA ASN A 768 19.24 9.29 15.66
C ASN A 768 18.92 9.95 17.00
N VAL A 769 19.86 10.68 17.63
CA VAL A 769 19.60 11.42 18.89
C VAL A 769 18.43 12.40 18.75
N LEU A 770 18.30 13.08 17.60
CA LEU A 770 17.12 13.91 17.32
C LEU A 770 15.84 13.08 17.16
N PHE A 771 15.86 12.02 16.35
CA PHE A 771 14.71 11.12 16.14
C PHE A 771 14.21 10.50 17.45
N GLN A 772 15.12 9.99 18.28
CA GLN A 772 14.87 9.42 19.60
C GLN A 772 14.23 10.42 20.57
N GLY A 773 14.49 11.72 20.42
CA GLY A 773 13.77 12.76 21.18
C GLY A 773 12.28 12.81 20.82
N PHE A 774 11.95 12.90 19.54
CA PHE A 774 10.55 12.97 19.07
C PHE A 774 9.79 11.66 19.32
N HIS A 775 10.47 10.52 19.21
CA HIS A 775 9.99 9.20 19.60
C HIS A 775 9.40 9.22 21.02
N ARG A 776 10.20 9.51 22.05
CA ARG A 776 9.76 9.39 23.46
C ARG A 776 8.52 10.19 23.79
N VAL A 777 8.44 11.42 23.27
CA VAL A 777 7.31 12.32 23.53
C VAL A 777 6.00 11.75 23.01
N VAL A 778 6.05 10.93 21.94
CA VAL A 778 4.88 10.30 21.34
C VAL A 778 4.61 8.91 21.91
N GLU A 779 5.65 8.09 22.15
CA GLU A 779 5.51 6.78 22.82
C GLU A 779 4.80 6.93 24.18
N TYR A 780 5.22 7.89 25.00
CA TYR A 780 4.71 8.10 26.35
C TYR A 780 3.63 9.19 26.45
N THR A 781 3.06 9.62 25.32
CA THR A 781 2.02 10.66 25.35
C THR A 781 0.77 10.16 26.07
N PHE A 782 0.29 10.94 27.04
CA PHE A 782 -0.94 10.66 27.80
C PHE A 782 -0.98 9.32 28.57
N ASP A 783 0.16 8.67 28.79
CA ASP A 783 0.24 7.36 29.47
C ASP A 783 -0.22 7.39 30.94
N GLY A 784 -0.07 8.54 31.62
CA GLY A 784 -0.38 8.70 33.03
C GLY A 784 0.64 8.08 33.98
N ARG A 785 1.84 7.71 33.52
CA ARG A 785 2.81 7.01 34.37
C ARG A 785 3.45 7.90 35.42
N ASN A 786 3.57 9.20 35.17
CA ASN A 786 4.28 10.11 36.06
C ASN A 786 3.78 11.56 35.99
N ASN A 787 4.28 12.41 36.89
CA ASN A 787 3.93 13.83 36.93
C ASN A 787 4.32 14.61 35.66
N LEU A 788 5.28 14.14 34.86
CA LEU A 788 5.66 14.84 33.63
C LEU A 788 4.56 14.66 32.56
N THR A 789 4.13 13.43 32.29
CA THR A 789 3.09 13.14 31.29
C THR A 789 1.69 13.57 31.75
N VAL A 790 1.38 13.44 33.06
CA VAL A 790 0.12 13.95 33.66
C VAL A 790 -0.01 15.47 33.57
N ASN A 791 1.09 16.23 33.71
CA ASN A 791 1.08 17.68 33.55
C ASN A 791 1.23 18.14 32.08
N GLY A 792 0.99 17.25 31.11
CA GLY A 792 0.85 17.59 29.70
C GLY A 792 2.14 17.52 28.87
N TYR A 793 3.19 16.85 29.34
CA TYR A 793 4.28 16.43 28.46
C TYR A 793 3.78 15.32 27.52
N GLY A 794 3.91 15.54 26.22
CA GLY A 794 3.33 14.69 25.19
C GLY A 794 3.21 15.41 23.85
N VAL A 795 2.50 14.79 22.92
CA VAL A 795 2.31 15.30 21.54
C VAL A 795 1.70 16.70 21.49
N ASN A 796 0.90 17.07 22.50
CA ASN A 796 0.33 18.40 22.65
C ASN A 796 1.39 19.49 22.82
N SER A 797 2.24 19.40 23.86
CA SER A 797 3.26 20.40 24.16
C SER A 797 4.35 20.44 23.08
N LEU A 798 4.69 19.29 22.50
CA LEU A 798 5.58 19.20 21.34
C LEU A 798 5.04 20.04 20.17
N CYS A 799 3.76 19.90 19.85
CA CYS A 799 3.15 20.60 18.74
C CYS A 799 2.90 22.08 19.01
N ASP A 800 2.62 22.49 20.26
CA ASP A 800 2.59 23.90 20.64
C ASP A 800 3.94 24.59 20.43
N ILE A 801 5.06 23.89 20.70
CA ILE A 801 6.43 24.40 20.50
C ILE A 801 6.83 24.40 19.02
N ILE A 802 6.58 23.29 18.31
CA ILE A 802 6.85 23.16 16.88
C ILE A 802 6.11 24.22 16.05
N ASN A 803 4.89 24.59 16.45
CA ASN A 803 4.04 25.55 15.72
C ASN A 803 4.30 27.02 16.09
N GLN A 804 5.20 27.35 17.01
CA GLN A 804 5.49 28.75 17.36
C GLN A 804 5.92 29.56 16.13
N PRO A 805 5.54 30.85 16.02
CA PRO A 805 5.95 31.68 14.89
C PRO A 805 7.47 31.94 14.95
N LEU A 806 8.15 31.65 13.84
CA LEU A 806 9.55 32.00 13.64
C LEU A 806 9.68 33.49 13.27
N ASN A 807 10.83 34.09 13.58
CA ASN A 807 11.18 35.42 13.08
C ASN A 807 11.42 35.38 11.55
N LEU A 808 11.29 36.54 10.89
CA LEU A 808 11.34 36.67 9.41
C LEU A 808 12.58 36.11 8.70
N ASN A 809 13.67 35.84 9.43
CA ASN A 809 14.94 35.32 8.91
C ASN A 809 15.33 33.95 9.51
N GLU A 810 14.49 33.34 10.34
CA GLU A 810 14.81 32.06 11.01
C GLU A 810 14.44 30.85 10.13
N PRO A 811 15.35 29.86 9.97
CA PRO A 811 15.10 28.66 9.18
C PRO A 811 14.19 27.66 9.93
N ASN A 812 13.59 26.70 9.23
CA ASN A 812 12.67 25.71 9.83
C ASN A 812 13.36 24.74 10.78
N VAL A 813 14.66 24.46 10.60
CA VAL A 813 15.48 23.72 11.58
C VAL A 813 15.41 24.33 12.99
N THR A 814 15.15 25.64 13.12
CA THR A 814 14.94 26.32 14.41
C THR A 814 13.78 25.71 15.22
N ARG A 815 12.74 25.17 14.54
CA ARG A 815 11.62 24.47 15.20
C ARG A 815 12.09 23.18 15.86
N ILE A 816 12.92 22.40 15.15
CA ILE A 816 13.51 21.16 15.68
C ILE A 816 14.49 21.49 16.81
N ARG A 817 15.26 22.58 16.69
CA ARG A 817 16.12 23.10 17.76
C ARG A 817 15.35 23.45 19.03
N ASN A 818 14.24 24.18 18.89
CA ASN A 818 13.36 24.53 20.02
C ASN A 818 12.77 23.28 20.68
N ALA A 819 12.25 22.34 19.89
CA ALA A 819 11.68 21.08 20.41
C ALA A 819 12.74 20.22 21.09
N TYR A 820 13.93 20.08 20.51
CA TYR A 820 15.04 19.31 21.09
C TYR A 820 15.46 19.85 22.46
N PHE A 821 15.74 21.15 22.59
CA PHE A 821 16.13 21.72 23.88
C PHE A 821 14.99 21.70 24.91
N TRP A 822 13.73 21.81 24.50
CA TRP A 822 12.59 21.59 25.40
C TRP A 822 12.49 20.15 25.90
N ILE A 823 12.71 19.15 25.05
CA ILE A 823 12.78 17.73 25.44
C ILE A 823 13.92 17.55 26.44
N MET A 824 15.11 18.10 26.16
CA MET A 824 16.25 18.02 27.06
C MET A 824 15.98 18.67 28.43
N LEU A 825 15.37 19.86 28.45
CA LEU A 825 14.97 20.54 29.69
C LEU A 825 13.90 19.76 30.47
N SER A 826 12.96 19.13 29.78
CA SER A 826 11.83 18.42 30.39
C SER A 826 12.21 17.05 30.95
N GLU A 827 13.09 16.32 30.27
CA GLU A 827 13.52 14.97 30.66
C GLU A 827 14.74 14.99 31.61
N TYR A 828 15.65 15.97 31.46
CA TYR A 828 16.93 16.03 32.20
C TYR A 828 17.09 17.24 33.12
N GLY A 829 16.14 18.18 33.14
CA GLY A 829 16.23 19.41 33.91
C GLY A 829 17.31 20.39 33.44
N ASP A 830 17.90 20.18 32.27
CA ASP A 830 19.10 20.89 31.79
C ASP A 830 19.20 20.88 30.26
N ASP A 831 19.05 22.05 29.65
CA ASP A 831 19.23 22.33 28.22
C ASP A 831 20.61 22.90 27.87
N SER A 832 21.49 23.11 28.85
CA SER A 832 22.84 23.66 28.65
C SER A 832 23.88 22.60 28.25
N LYS A 833 23.58 21.33 28.48
CA LYS A 833 24.40 20.17 28.07
C LYS A 833 24.63 20.17 26.55
N SER A 834 25.85 19.81 26.16
CA SER A 834 26.21 19.68 24.74
C SER A 834 25.75 18.35 24.15
N THR A 835 25.35 18.37 22.88
CA THR A 835 24.81 17.21 22.16
C THR A 835 25.95 16.29 21.75
N ASN A 836 26.09 15.13 22.40
CA ASN A 836 27.04 14.12 21.92
C ASN A 836 26.48 13.36 20.71
N ASN A 837 27.27 13.38 19.63
CA ASN A 837 27.08 12.72 18.34
C ASN A 837 28.07 11.58 18.09
N SER A 838 29.15 11.43 18.88
CA SER A 838 30.23 10.49 18.58
C SER A 838 29.77 9.04 18.66
N TYR A 839 29.77 8.37 17.51
CA TYR A 839 29.45 6.96 17.34
C TYR A 839 30.51 6.07 18.01
N SER A 840 31.80 6.36 17.81
CA SER A 840 32.89 5.55 18.38
C SER A 840 32.86 5.57 19.91
N LYS A 841 32.74 6.76 20.52
CA LYS A 841 32.61 6.91 21.98
C LYS A 841 31.37 6.19 22.52
N MET A 842 30.24 6.26 21.79
CA MET A 842 29.02 5.52 22.11
C MET A 842 29.23 4.00 22.12
N MET A 843 30.04 3.44 21.21
CA MET A 843 30.31 2.00 21.19
C MET A 843 31.16 1.50 22.37
N GLU A 844 31.94 2.36 23.03
CA GLU A 844 32.75 1.98 24.20
C GLU A 844 31.92 1.36 25.33
N GLY A 845 30.68 1.85 25.53
CA GLY A 845 29.75 1.30 26.52
C GLY A 845 29.15 -0.04 26.11
N PHE A 846 28.82 -0.22 24.83
CA PHE A 846 28.26 -1.48 24.30
C PHE A 846 29.30 -2.60 24.23
N GLN A 847 30.57 -2.28 23.97
CA GLN A 847 31.65 -3.25 23.82
C GLN A 847 32.14 -3.88 25.14
N GLN A 848 31.75 -3.33 26.29
CA GLN A 848 32.06 -3.91 27.60
C GLN A 848 31.38 -5.28 27.77
N THR A 849 32.08 -6.25 28.38
CA THR A 849 31.60 -7.63 28.55
C THR A 849 31.40 -8.05 30.01
N ALA A 850 31.73 -7.18 30.97
CA ALA A 850 31.50 -7.41 32.39
C ALA A 850 31.23 -6.09 33.11
N PHE A 851 30.24 -6.07 34.00
CA PHE A 851 29.69 -4.85 34.61
C PHE A 851 29.52 -4.96 36.12
N ASP A 852 29.76 -3.88 36.86
CA ASP A 852 29.36 -3.76 38.27
C ASP A 852 27.91 -3.25 38.35
N VAL A 853 26.97 -4.17 38.49
CA VAL A 853 25.53 -3.80 38.53
C VAL A 853 25.12 -3.04 39.80
N THR A 854 26.01 -2.90 40.80
CA THR A 854 25.76 -1.99 41.94
C THR A 854 25.94 -0.52 41.53
N VAL A 855 26.81 -0.25 40.56
CA VAL A 855 26.99 1.07 39.95
C VAL A 855 25.86 1.31 38.94
N ASN A 856 25.20 2.46 39.03
CA ASN A 856 24.06 2.78 38.16
C ASN A 856 24.45 2.77 36.68
N ASP A 857 25.52 3.48 36.32
CA ASP A 857 25.99 3.63 34.94
C ASP A 857 26.34 2.30 34.26
N ASP A 858 27.06 1.41 34.97
CA ASP A 858 27.35 0.04 34.54
C ASP A 858 26.09 -0.80 34.39
N ARG A 859 25.15 -0.75 35.36
CA ARG A 859 23.88 -1.50 35.28
C ARG A 859 23.06 -1.11 34.04
N ASN A 860 23.14 0.15 33.61
CA ASN A 860 22.48 0.59 32.38
C ASN A 860 23.20 0.08 31.14
N ASN A 861 24.53 0.11 31.12
CA ASN A 861 25.33 -0.37 30.00
C ASN A 861 25.14 -1.90 29.84
N ALA A 862 25.04 -2.62 30.95
CA ALA A 862 24.65 -4.02 31.01
C ALA A 862 23.26 -4.25 30.41
N ALA A 863 22.24 -3.54 30.90
CA ALA A 863 20.88 -3.63 30.36
C ALA A 863 20.82 -3.27 28.86
N ALA A 864 21.48 -2.19 28.45
CA ALA A 864 21.61 -1.74 27.07
C ALA A 864 22.27 -2.78 26.14
N ARG A 865 23.34 -3.43 26.60
CA ARG A 865 24.01 -4.52 25.87
C ARG A 865 23.18 -5.79 25.84
N GLY A 866 22.54 -6.16 26.96
CA GLY A 866 21.62 -7.31 27.03
C GLY A 866 20.43 -7.11 26.10
N TRP A 867 19.93 -5.88 26.00
CA TRP A 867 18.92 -5.50 25.05
C TRP A 867 19.45 -5.56 23.62
N MET A 868 20.55 -4.87 23.29
CA MET A 868 21.24 -4.97 21.99
C MET A 868 21.50 -6.44 21.58
N TRP A 869 21.69 -7.36 22.53
CA TRP A 869 21.83 -8.79 22.25
C TRP A 869 20.50 -9.50 21.96
N LEU A 870 19.45 -9.28 22.75
CA LEU A 870 18.08 -9.71 22.41
C LEU A 870 17.69 -9.20 21.01
N CYS A 871 18.12 -7.97 20.71
CA CYS A 871 17.93 -7.30 19.43
C CYS A 871 18.70 -7.98 18.28
N CYS A 872 20.04 -8.09 18.35
CA CYS A 872 20.87 -8.58 17.24
C CYS A 872 21.14 -10.10 17.27
N GLY A 873 21.49 -10.63 18.44
CA GLY A 873 22.14 -11.95 18.58
C GLY A 873 21.18 -13.14 18.62
N VAL A 874 20.20 -13.09 19.51
CA VAL A 874 19.05 -14.02 19.40
C VAL A 874 18.13 -13.62 18.26
N ALA A 875 18.24 -12.36 17.86
CA ALA A 875 17.39 -11.73 16.88
C ALA A 875 15.92 -12.00 17.22
N LEU A 876 15.47 -11.28 18.25
CA LEU A 876 14.21 -10.59 18.08
C LEU A 876 14.26 -9.70 16.83
N GLY A 877 15.45 -9.20 16.47
CA GLY A 877 15.91 -8.73 15.15
C GLY A 877 16.19 -7.21 15.01
N TRP A 878 16.41 -6.51 16.12
CA TRP A 878 15.41 -5.55 16.61
C TRP A 878 16.01 -4.10 16.86
N LEU A 879 15.97 -3.08 15.96
CA LEU A 879 16.40 -1.66 16.11
C LEU A 879 15.59 -0.54 15.31
N GLU A 880 15.35 0.68 15.82
CA GLU A 880 14.26 1.62 15.36
C GLU A 880 14.56 2.48 14.09
N THR A 881 14.13 2.07 12.88
CA THR A 881 14.53 2.74 11.60
C THR A 881 13.57 3.81 11.05
N THR A 882 14.01 4.47 9.97
CA THR A 882 13.24 5.41 9.13
C THR A 882 13.28 5.02 7.64
N ASP A 883 13.58 3.75 7.32
CA ASP A 883 14.16 3.38 6.01
C ASP A 883 13.21 3.45 4.80
N ASN A 884 11.88 3.42 5.02
CA ASN A 884 10.88 3.76 4.00
C ASN A 884 11.01 5.23 3.52
N GLY A 885 11.55 6.13 4.35
CA GLY A 885 11.93 7.49 3.97
C GLY A 885 10.79 8.46 3.65
N ASN A 886 9.53 8.03 3.75
CA ASN A 886 8.34 8.82 3.48
C ASN A 886 7.79 9.56 4.71
N SER A 887 8.27 9.24 5.92
CA SER A 887 7.79 9.82 7.19
C SER A 887 8.19 11.30 7.35
N ILE A 888 7.63 11.99 8.34
CA ILE A 888 8.07 13.35 8.74
C ILE A 888 9.58 13.45 9.03
N PHE A 889 10.23 12.35 9.40
CA PHE A 889 11.67 12.32 9.68
C PHE A 889 12.54 12.21 8.42
N ASN A 890 11.94 11.98 7.24
CA ASN A 890 12.65 11.52 6.03
C ASN A 890 13.36 10.17 6.29
N ARG A 891 14.38 9.85 5.48
CA ARG A 891 15.30 8.72 5.71
C ARG A 891 16.58 9.26 6.37
N ILE A 892 16.68 9.15 7.69
CA ILE A 892 17.76 9.74 8.51
C ILE A 892 18.44 8.75 9.45
N VAL A 893 17.73 7.70 9.88
CA VAL A 893 18.26 6.53 10.60
C VAL A 893 17.98 5.28 9.75
N PRO A 894 18.99 4.74 9.04
CA PRO A 894 18.84 3.56 8.20
C PRO A 894 19.18 2.25 8.94
N LEU A 895 18.69 1.12 8.45
CA LEU A 895 19.00 -0.22 8.99
C LEU A 895 20.52 -0.45 9.12
N SER A 896 21.31 0.06 8.16
CA SER A 896 22.77 -0.10 8.15
C SER A 896 23.49 0.53 9.35
N TYR A 897 22.92 1.55 10.01
CA TYR A 897 23.48 2.16 11.22
C TYR A 897 23.35 1.22 12.43
N TYR A 898 22.25 0.48 12.50
CA TYR A 898 22.01 -0.52 13.54
C TYR A 898 22.73 -1.84 13.27
N MET A 899 22.82 -2.26 12.01
CA MET A 899 23.63 -3.42 11.62
C MET A 899 25.12 -3.21 11.88
N LYS A 900 25.64 -1.97 11.75
CA LYS A 900 27.01 -1.65 12.22
C LYS A 900 27.13 -1.76 13.74
N GLN A 901 26.14 -1.29 14.51
CA GLN A 901 26.15 -1.46 15.98
C GLN A 901 26.13 -2.94 16.39
N CYS A 902 25.32 -3.79 15.76
CA CYS A 902 25.34 -5.24 16.01
C CYS A 902 26.75 -5.83 15.80
N ASN A 903 27.39 -5.49 14.67
CA ASN A 903 28.73 -5.94 14.29
C ASN A 903 29.81 -5.43 15.25
N ASP A 904 29.82 -4.12 15.53
CA ASP A 904 30.79 -3.46 16.42
C ASP A 904 30.63 -3.91 17.88
N THR A 905 29.46 -4.40 18.31
CA THR A 905 29.18 -4.82 19.70
C THR A 905 29.51 -6.29 19.97
N PHE A 906 29.31 -7.16 18.99
CA PHE A 906 29.36 -8.63 19.15
C PHE A 906 30.33 -9.35 18.21
N GLY A 907 30.89 -8.65 17.22
CA GLY A 907 31.82 -9.17 16.23
C GLY A 907 31.19 -9.39 14.84
N PRO A 908 32.03 -9.59 13.81
CA PRO A 908 31.60 -9.58 12.41
C PRO A 908 30.73 -10.77 11.98
N GLU A 909 30.59 -11.80 12.81
CA GLU A 909 29.65 -12.91 12.64
C GLU A 909 28.18 -12.46 12.77
N ILE A 910 27.91 -11.37 13.49
CA ILE A 910 26.57 -10.84 13.75
C ILE A 910 26.22 -9.79 12.69
N ASP A 911 26.17 -10.22 11.43
CA ASP A 911 25.84 -9.40 10.27
C ASP A 911 24.33 -9.39 9.95
N THR A 912 23.92 -8.63 8.93
CA THR A 912 22.50 -8.54 8.51
C THR A 912 21.90 -9.91 8.11
N ALA A 913 22.69 -10.82 7.53
CA ALA A 913 22.21 -12.15 7.17
C ALA A 913 22.02 -13.03 8.42
N TYR A 914 22.91 -12.91 9.42
CA TYR A 914 22.76 -13.53 10.73
C TYR A 914 21.47 -13.06 11.43
N VAL A 915 21.27 -11.75 11.59
CA VAL A 915 20.10 -11.17 12.29
C VAL A 915 18.80 -11.57 11.58
N THR A 916 18.75 -11.49 10.25
CA THR A 916 17.56 -11.89 9.46
C THR A 916 17.24 -13.38 9.64
N ASN A 917 18.25 -14.25 9.52
CA ASN A 917 18.07 -15.70 9.68
C ASN A 917 17.64 -16.08 11.11
N LYS A 918 18.26 -15.46 12.12
CA LYS A 918 17.90 -15.68 13.53
C LYS A 918 16.47 -15.24 13.82
N THR A 919 16.01 -14.13 13.25
CA THR A 919 14.64 -13.67 13.51
C THR A 919 13.61 -14.54 12.80
N ALA A 920 13.90 -15.01 11.58
CA ALA A 920 13.09 -16.04 10.93
C ALA A 920 12.95 -17.32 11.78
N GLN A 921 13.96 -17.69 12.58
CA GLN A 921 13.88 -18.79 13.57
C GLN A 921 12.99 -18.41 14.77
N THR A 922 13.15 -17.22 15.35
CA THR A 922 12.32 -16.70 16.45
C THR A 922 10.84 -16.61 16.06
N VAL A 923 10.58 -16.18 14.82
CA VAL A 923 9.26 -16.16 14.16
C VAL A 923 8.71 -17.56 13.92
N ALA A 924 9.52 -18.53 13.49
CA ALA A 924 9.07 -19.91 13.35
C ALA A 924 8.73 -20.56 14.71
N TYR A 925 9.37 -20.10 15.80
CA TYR A 925 9.17 -20.62 17.15
C TYR A 925 7.91 -20.05 17.85
N PHE A 926 7.65 -18.75 17.71
CA PHE A 926 6.51 -18.07 18.36
C PHE A 926 5.31 -17.79 17.42
N GLY A 927 5.52 -17.83 16.11
CA GLY A 927 4.49 -17.66 15.10
C GLY A 927 4.39 -16.25 14.49
N VAL A 928 3.19 -15.89 14.07
CA VAL A 928 2.88 -14.61 13.39
C VAL A 928 1.65 -13.97 14.03
N PRO A 929 1.60 -12.63 14.18
CA PRO A 929 0.55 -11.96 14.97
C PRO A 929 -0.86 -12.26 14.46
N TRP A 930 -1.06 -12.33 13.14
CA TRP A 930 -2.35 -12.64 12.52
C TRP A 930 -2.80 -14.11 12.63
N ASN A 931 -2.01 -14.98 13.26
CA ASN A 931 -2.38 -16.36 13.60
C ASN A 931 -2.21 -16.66 15.10
N TYR A 932 -2.08 -15.62 15.93
CA TYR A 932 -2.07 -15.75 17.39
C TYR A 932 -3.46 -16.21 17.87
N THR A 933 -3.50 -17.25 18.70
CA THR A 933 -4.74 -18.05 18.97
C THR A 933 -4.89 -18.53 20.42
N ALA A 934 -4.11 -17.97 21.36
CA ALA A 934 -4.18 -18.32 22.78
C ALA A 934 -5.52 -17.89 23.41
N ALA A 935 -6.00 -18.67 24.38
CA ALA A 935 -7.24 -18.41 25.11
C ALA A 935 -6.98 -17.76 26.48
N ASN A 936 -7.98 -17.06 27.02
CA ASN A 936 -7.94 -16.29 28.26
C ASN A 936 -6.76 -15.30 28.26
N ILE A 937 -6.82 -14.29 27.39
CA ILE A 937 -5.77 -13.28 27.25
C ILE A 937 -6.34 -11.94 26.79
N VAL A 938 -5.92 -10.86 27.45
CA VAL A 938 -6.17 -9.49 27.03
C VAL A 938 -4.87 -8.85 26.52
N LEU A 939 -4.94 -8.19 25.36
CA LEU A 939 -3.82 -7.58 24.63
C LEU A 939 -4.16 -6.10 24.33
N PRO A 940 -4.22 -5.23 25.36
CA PRO A 940 -4.41 -3.80 25.15
C PRO A 940 -3.16 -3.17 24.51
N ASN A 941 -3.34 -2.21 23.60
CA ASN A 941 -2.27 -1.47 22.94
C ASN A 941 -2.67 0.00 22.83
N GLY A 942 -1.71 0.93 22.98
CA GLY A 942 -1.98 2.36 22.79
C GLY A 942 -2.23 2.72 21.33
N GLY A 943 -3.12 3.68 21.07
CA GLY A 943 -3.43 4.19 19.73
C GLY A 943 -2.47 5.27 19.22
N TYR A 944 -1.61 5.82 20.09
CA TYR A 944 -0.44 6.65 19.75
C TYR A 944 0.88 5.96 20.09
N ASP A 945 0.84 4.89 20.89
CA ASP A 945 1.95 3.97 21.14
C ASP A 945 2.46 3.34 19.84
N PRO A 946 3.65 3.70 19.33
CA PRO A 946 4.08 3.22 18.03
C PRO A 946 4.50 1.74 18.05
N TRP A 947 4.53 1.07 19.21
CA TRP A 947 4.64 -0.38 19.38
C TRP A 947 3.41 -1.17 18.99
N HIS A 948 2.26 -0.51 18.91
CA HIS A 948 1.01 -1.14 18.50
C HIS A 948 1.11 -1.77 17.10
N ALA A 949 2.03 -1.30 16.24
CA ALA A 949 2.24 -1.87 14.91
C ALA A 949 2.89 -3.27 14.91
N LEU A 950 3.49 -3.70 16.03
CA LEU A 950 4.00 -5.06 16.26
C LEU A 950 3.01 -5.98 17.00
N GLY A 951 1.88 -5.42 17.45
CA GLY A 951 0.85 -6.14 18.19
C GLY A 951 0.04 -7.12 17.33
N THR A 952 -0.84 -7.88 17.99
CA THR A 952 -1.88 -8.67 17.32
C THR A 952 -3.26 -8.06 17.57
N TYR A 953 -4.13 -8.15 16.57
CA TYR A 953 -5.53 -7.68 16.59
C TYR A 953 -6.50 -8.82 16.27
N VAL A 954 -6.11 -10.06 16.58
CA VAL A 954 -6.95 -11.25 16.46
C VAL A 954 -7.79 -11.39 17.72
N ASN A 955 -9.11 -11.20 17.59
CA ASN A 955 -10.07 -11.34 18.69
C ASN A 955 -10.92 -12.60 18.49
N ASN A 956 -11.13 -13.36 19.57
CA ASN A 956 -12.05 -14.48 19.63
C ASN A 956 -12.75 -14.52 21.00
N THR A 957 -14.02 -14.12 21.02
CA THR A 957 -14.85 -14.09 22.23
C THR A 957 -15.08 -15.48 22.83
N GLU A 958 -15.20 -16.52 22.01
CA GLU A 958 -15.39 -17.91 22.50
C GLU A 958 -14.17 -18.43 23.28
N ARG A 959 -13.00 -17.80 23.06
CA ARG A 959 -11.73 -18.14 23.71
C ARG A 959 -11.30 -17.10 24.76
N HIS A 960 -12.10 -16.06 25.02
CA HIS A 960 -11.65 -14.91 25.80
C HIS A 960 -10.29 -14.36 25.35
N GLN A 961 -10.13 -14.26 24.02
CA GLN A 961 -8.96 -13.68 23.36
C GLN A 961 -9.33 -12.27 22.89
N LEU A 962 -8.84 -11.24 23.58
CA LEU A 962 -9.27 -9.86 23.41
C LEU A 962 -8.08 -8.91 23.20
N SER A 963 -7.80 -8.54 21.95
CA SER A 963 -6.97 -7.36 21.65
C SER A 963 -7.81 -6.09 21.58
N VAL A 964 -7.25 -4.99 22.07
CA VAL A 964 -7.88 -3.67 22.12
C VAL A 964 -6.87 -2.61 21.71
N LEU A 965 -7.20 -1.77 20.73
CA LEU A 965 -6.45 -0.54 20.43
C LEU A 965 -7.14 0.62 21.14
N ILE A 966 -6.41 1.34 22.00
CA ILE A 966 -6.96 2.39 22.89
C ILE A 966 -6.72 3.78 22.26
N PRO A 967 -7.73 4.48 21.73
CA PRO A 967 -7.53 5.73 21.01
C PRO A 967 -6.77 6.80 21.80
N LYS A 968 -5.77 7.41 21.16
CA LYS A 968 -4.86 8.45 21.70
C LYS A 968 -4.03 8.06 22.93
N ALA A 969 -4.09 6.82 23.42
CA ALA A 969 -3.26 6.37 24.53
C ALA A 969 -1.84 6.03 24.07
N GLY A 970 -0.84 6.35 24.89
CA GLY A 970 0.56 5.94 24.73
C GLY A 970 0.84 4.55 25.28
N HIS A 971 2.13 4.22 25.38
CA HIS A 971 2.65 2.91 25.72
C HIS A 971 2.26 2.45 27.14
N CYS A 972 1.74 1.23 27.28
CA CYS A 972 1.30 0.61 28.53
C CYS A 972 0.25 1.40 29.35
N SER A 973 -0.46 2.36 28.75
CA SER A 973 -1.36 3.32 29.44
C SER A 973 -2.41 2.68 30.37
N ASP A 974 -2.88 1.47 30.09
CA ASP A 974 -3.84 0.74 30.91
C ASP A 974 -3.27 0.27 32.27
N MET A 975 -1.96 0.01 32.34
CA MET A 975 -1.27 -0.47 33.55
C MET A 975 -1.08 0.64 34.61
N TYR A 976 -0.97 1.89 34.16
CA TYR A 976 -0.79 3.06 35.01
C TYR A 976 -2.08 3.52 35.70
N PRO A 977 -2.00 4.32 36.79
CA PRO A 977 -3.16 4.81 37.50
C PRO A 977 -4.08 5.69 36.64
N LYS A 978 -5.33 5.80 37.09
CA LYS A 978 -6.25 6.80 36.57
C LYS A 978 -5.82 8.21 36.97
N TRP A 979 -5.73 9.11 35.99
CA TRP A 979 -5.52 10.54 36.19
C TRP A 979 -6.68 11.38 35.62
N LYS A 980 -6.67 12.70 35.86
CA LYS A 980 -7.84 13.58 35.68
C LYS A 980 -8.28 13.75 34.23
N ASP A 981 -7.33 13.95 33.32
CA ASP A 981 -7.58 14.34 31.92
C ASP A 981 -7.11 13.24 30.95
N GLU A 982 -7.15 11.98 31.42
CA GLU A 982 -6.74 10.79 30.67
C GLU A 982 -7.58 10.55 29.40
N PRO A 983 -7.00 9.95 28.33
CA PRO A 983 -7.74 9.52 27.14
C PRO A 983 -9.02 8.76 27.49
N ALA A 984 -10.17 9.28 27.06
CA ALA A 984 -11.49 8.88 27.57
C ALA A 984 -11.82 7.37 27.44
N ALA A 985 -11.15 6.66 26.53
CA ALA A 985 -11.30 5.22 26.37
C ALA A 985 -10.61 4.40 27.48
N LEU A 986 -9.58 4.91 28.15
CA LEU A 986 -8.82 4.17 29.17
C LEU A 986 -9.71 3.71 30.34
N ALA A 987 -10.59 4.57 30.83
CA ALA A 987 -11.50 4.24 31.92
C ALA A 987 -12.44 3.06 31.57
N SER A 988 -12.93 2.99 30.32
CA SER A 988 -13.74 1.85 29.86
C SER A 988 -12.92 0.61 29.54
N VAL A 989 -11.69 0.76 29.01
CA VAL A 989 -10.84 -0.39 28.67
C VAL A 989 -10.26 -1.04 29.93
N ARG A 990 -9.80 -0.28 30.93
CA ARG A 990 -9.38 -0.84 32.23
C ARG A 990 -10.50 -1.64 32.90
N ALA A 991 -11.75 -1.17 32.84
CA ALA A 991 -12.91 -1.90 33.35
C ALA A 991 -13.25 -3.19 32.57
N VAL A 992 -12.95 -3.24 31.25
CA VAL A 992 -13.08 -4.47 30.46
C VAL A 992 -11.94 -5.45 30.77
N ILE A 993 -10.69 -4.97 30.91
CA ILE A 993 -9.56 -5.81 31.33
C ILE A 993 -9.84 -6.41 32.71
N GLU A 994 -10.33 -5.61 33.66
CA GLU A 994 -10.72 -6.07 35.00
C GLU A 994 -11.82 -7.16 34.95
N ALA A 995 -12.82 -7.01 34.09
CA ALA A 995 -13.89 -8.02 33.94
C ALA A 995 -13.39 -9.35 33.31
N GLU A 996 -12.39 -9.31 32.43
CA GLU A 996 -11.73 -10.52 31.93
C GLU A 996 -10.82 -11.15 33.01
N VAL A 997 -10.13 -10.35 33.83
CA VAL A 997 -9.35 -10.83 34.99
C VAL A 997 -10.27 -11.51 36.03
N ASP A 998 -11.43 -10.93 36.34
CA ASP A 998 -12.47 -11.57 37.16
C ASP A 998 -12.85 -12.94 36.60
N TYR A 999 -13.15 -13.00 35.30
CA TYR A 999 -13.51 -14.25 34.62
C TYR A 999 -12.39 -15.30 34.65
N PHE A 1000 -11.12 -14.91 34.47
CA PHE A 1000 -9.98 -15.83 34.56
C PHE A 1000 -9.85 -16.44 35.97
N ILE A 1001 -10.24 -15.70 37.01
CA ILE A 1001 -10.09 -16.11 38.42
C ILE A 1001 -11.28 -16.94 38.92
N ASP A 1002 -12.50 -16.66 38.46
CA ASP A 1002 -13.71 -17.29 39.00
C ASP A 1002 -14.09 -18.63 38.33
N VAL A 1003 -13.59 -18.94 37.12
CA VAL A 1003 -13.95 -20.18 36.40
C VAL A 1003 -13.24 -21.42 36.96
N ASP A 1004 -14.01 -22.38 37.49
CA ASP A 1004 -13.52 -23.70 37.90
C ASP A 1004 -13.21 -24.60 36.70
N ILE A 1005 -11.91 -24.73 36.40
CA ILE A 1005 -11.35 -25.58 35.33
C ILE A 1005 -11.31 -27.08 35.75
N SER A 1006 -12.06 -27.46 36.80
CA SER A 1006 -12.11 -28.82 37.32
C SER A 1006 -13.32 -29.59 36.78
N ASN A 1007 -13.13 -30.23 35.63
CA ASN A 1007 -14.10 -31.04 34.88
C ASN A 1007 -15.24 -30.25 34.23
N GLU A 1008 -15.13 -29.96 32.93
CA GLU A 1008 -16.04 -30.54 31.93
C GLU A 1008 -15.58 -30.29 30.49
N LEU A 1009 -15.31 -31.38 29.75
CA LEU A 1009 -15.37 -31.37 28.28
C LEU A 1009 -16.85 -31.56 27.90
N VAL A 1010 -17.60 -30.46 27.83
CA VAL A 1010 -19.02 -30.47 27.44
C VAL A 1010 -19.24 -29.75 26.12
N ASP A 1011 -19.69 -30.52 25.13
CA ASP A 1011 -20.27 -30.00 23.90
C ASP A 1011 -21.58 -29.24 24.21
N GLY A 1012 -21.59 -27.93 23.94
CA GLY A 1012 -22.81 -27.15 23.73
C GLY A 1012 -23.51 -26.65 24.99
N VAL A 1013 -23.04 -25.52 25.54
CA VAL A 1013 -23.83 -24.63 26.39
C VAL A 1013 -24.04 -23.28 25.67
N ILE A 1014 -25.17 -22.63 25.92
CA ILE A 1014 -25.68 -21.49 25.15
C ILE A 1014 -25.00 -20.19 25.61
N PHE A 1015 -24.42 -19.43 24.67
CA PHE A 1015 -23.88 -18.09 24.94
C PHE A 1015 -24.96 -17.12 25.43
N ILE A 1016 -24.64 -16.41 26.52
CA ILE A 1016 -25.40 -15.22 26.95
C ILE A 1016 -25.12 -14.07 25.96
N ASP A 1017 -26.14 -13.28 25.66
CA ASP A 1017 -26.19 -12.44 24.45
C ASP A 1017 -25.09 -11.36 24.37
N GLY A 1018 -24.31 -11.41 23.28
CA GLY A 1018 -23.33 -10.40 22.86
C GLY A 1018 -23.95 -9.07 22.40
N ALA A 1019 -25.03 -8.63 23.05
CA ALA A 1019 -25.67 -7.33 22.86
C ALA A 1019 -25.03 -6.23 23.73
N TYR A 1020 -24.55 -6.56 24.93
CA TYR A 1020 -23.99 -5.57 25.88
C TYR A 1020 -22.66 -4.98 25.38
N PHE A 1021 -21.71 -5.85 24.98
CA PHE A 1021 -20.39 -5.46 24.46
C PHE A 1021 -20.45 -4.60 23.19
N ARG A 1022 -21.44 -4.80 22.32
CA ARG A 1022 -21.55 -4.07 21.04
C ARG A 1022 -21.91 -2.59 21.21
N ASN A 1023 -22.47 -2.18 22.35
CA ASN A 1023 -22.80 -0.77 22.60
C ASN A 1023 -21.58 0.03 23.06
N ILE A 1024 -20.69 -0.54 23.89
CA ILE A 1024 -19.51 0.17 24.42
C ILE A 1024 -18.50 0.48 23.30
N LEU A 1025 -18.26 -0.46 22.39
CA LEU A 1025 -17.38 -0.30 21.23
C LEU A 1025 -18.03 0.47 20.04
N SER A 1026 -19.20 1.09 20.24
CA SER A 1026 -19.91 1.81 19.17
C SER A 1026 -19.58 3.31 19.08
N LEU A 1027 -18.83 3.84 20.05
CA LEU A 1027 -18.36 5.23 20.07
C LEU A 1027 -17.20 5.43 19.07
N LYS A 1028 -17.57 5.80 17.85
CA LYS A 1028 -16.69 6.23 16.75
C LYS A 1028 -16.38 7.72 16.78
#